data_AF-A0A7Y0EMQ3-F1
#
_entry.id   AF-A0A7Y0EMQ3-F1
#
_cell.length_a   1.000
_cell.length_b   1.000
_cell.length_c   1.000
_cell.angle_alpha   90.00
_cell.angle_beta   90.00
_cell.angle_gamma   90.00
#
_symmetry.space_group_name_H-M   'P 1'
#
loop_
_entity.id
_entity.type
_entity.pdbx_description
1 polymer ?
#
loop_
_entity_poly.entity_id
_entity_poly.type
_entity_poly.pdbx_seq_one_letter_code
_entity_poly.pdbx_strand_id
1 'polypeptide(L)'
;MLIDASAIIETDGRSPSVCVAAADVRRDLAAVCGFADDTRENSATADVVRIALKDDSFPCEGMFRITADAENRTLAISAGDDFGFIYGLYHISRELLGVPDLWFWMDWRPPHAGAVEVPDDYRFESQPFAVAERGWFVNDEVLLMGWSLDNDPDLPWQMVFEALLRCGGNMVIPGTGNNSARHAVAAVARGLKIAQHHAEPLGARLFSSAYPDFNPSWDEHKDLFIGLWRESLAAHAGQHVIWNVGFRGQGDSPFWCADPSYDTDEKRGALMSEIIRLQRAMVLESDPAARCCVYLYGETLELYRQGMLNLPDDVIKIWSDNGFGRMVTRRQGNHNPRVDAMPNPNDHGAQGIYYHASFYDLQAANHITTLPNQPAHIIRELGAVLARGGDAFWVVNSSNVKPHAYYLDLIARLWRGGAPAQAAAADTDCARNAIDPACQSIADQQTWDFAATYYGESDACMVAGAYQAYFDAAVPFGEHWDEHAAEQYFNHGPRELITQFMRDRTAPCSDLIWATGERPLIEQIGIVDKAAVSGMERYDTLGKRNIATADGMTDHAARLFDDSIALHTRIYAHCCKATHLVCEALRDGLQSEWQQAFWHAGLARREFQRARKAMLSREHGRWHGFYANECLTDVAQSAWVVSGLMAFLRTMGDGPHFYQWQRDFIYSREEAKVTTLLNLENHLTDDELFDAMLVKWEDAGTEAMYRRVD
;
A
#
# COMPACT_ATOMS: atom_id res chain seq x y z
N MET A 1 -3.66 28.12 30.81
CA MET A 1 -4.33 29.01 29.81
C MET A 1 -5.36 28.23 28.98
N LEU A 2 -6.36 28.88 28.39
CA LEU A 2 -7.36 28.22 27.51
C LEU A 2 -7.14 28.62 26.05
N ILE A 3 -6.96 27.62 25.17
CA ILE A 3 -6.87 27.79 23.73
C ILE A 3 -8.23 27.48 23.10
N ASP A 4 -8.73 28.36 22.23
CA ASP A 4 -9.97 28.19 21.50
C ASP A 4 -9.78 28.50 20.00
N ALA A 5 -10.86 28.45 19.20
CA ALA A 5 -10.81 28.69 17.77
C ALA A 5 -10.37 30.13 17.38
N SER A 6 -10.31 31.06 18.33
CA SER A 6 -9.84 32.44 18.11
C SER A 6 -8.32 32.59 18.25
N ALA A 7 -7.60 31.54 18.66
CA ALA A 7 -6.15 31.58 18.85
C ALA A 7 -5.42 32.06 17.58
N ILE A 8 -4.45 32.95 17.76
CA ILE A 8 -3.69 33.56 16.66
C ILE A 8 -2.37 32.82 16.50
N ILE A 9 -2.14 32.23 15.34
CA ILE A 9 -0.84 31.68 14.96
C ILE A 9 -0.05 32.75 14.20
N GLU A 10 1.04 33.22 14.80
CA GLU A 10 1.90 34.28 14.28
C GLU A 10 2.87 33.72 13.24
N THR A 11 2.55 33.95 11.96
CA THR A 11 3.31 33.41 10.81
C THR A 11 4.12 34.47 10.06
N ASP A 12 4.20 35.70 10.59
CA ASP A 12 4.93 36.79 9.96
C ASP A 12 6.42 36.45 9.79
N GLY A 13 6.92 36.59 8.57
CA GLY A 13 8.31 36.26 8.22
C GLY A 13 8.63 34.77 8.11
N ARG A 14 7.62 33.88 8.23
CA ARG A 14 7.80 32.44 8.05
C ARG A 14 7.67 32.03 6.58
N SER A 15 8.23 30.87 6.26
CA SER A 15 8.17 30.31 4.90
C SER A 15 6.75 29.88 4.51
N PRO A 16 6.47 29.70 3.20
CA PRO A 16 5.18 29.19 2.75
C PRO A 16 4.79 27.85 3.36
N SER A 17 5.75 26.94 3.59
CA SER A 17 5.49 25.61 4.17
C SER A 17 4.98 25.70 5.61
N VAL A 18 5.60 26.55 6.43
CA VAL A 18 5.15 26.83 7.81
C VAL A 18 3.77 27.50 7.80
N CYS A 19 3.50 28.41 6.87
CA CYS A 19 2.19 29.04 6.72
C CYS A 19 1.08 28.03 6.37
N VAL A 20 1.38 27.02 5.54
CA VAL A 20 0.45 25.94 5.21
C VAL A 20 0.17 25.07 6.45
N ALA A 21 1.21 24.64 7.18
CA ALA A 21 1.02 23.88 8.43
C ALA A 21 0.23 24.66 9.48
N ALA A 22 0.44 25.98 9.59
CA ALA A 22 -0.35 26.84 10.45
C ALA A 22 -1.83 26.90 10.01
N ALA A 23 -2.12 26.87 8.71
CA ALA A 23 -3.50 26.78 8.21
C ALA A 23 -4.16 25.45 8.59
N ASP A 24 -3.42 24.34 8.53
CA ASP A 24 -3.89 23.03 9.00
C ASP A 24 -4.25 23.09 10.50
N VAL A 25 -3.39 23.68 11.34
CA VAL A 25 -3.69 23.83 12.78
C VAL A 25 -4.86 24.78 13.05
N ARG A 26 -5.05 25.85 12.25
CA ARG A 26 -6.26 26.70 12.35
C ARG A 26 -7.53 25.91 12.03
N ARG A 27 -7.48 25.03 11.02
CA ARG A 27 -8.59 24.11 10.69
C ARG A 27 -8.87 23.17 11.86
N ASP A 28 -7.84 22.62 12.48
CA ASP A 28 -7.97 21.71 13.62
C ASP A 28 -8.56 22.43 14.85
N LEU A 29 -8.09 23.64 15.16
CA LEU A 29 -8.66 24.50 16.20
C LEU A 29 -10.15 24.76 15.95
N ALA A 30 -10.51 25.13 14.72
CA ALA A 30 -11.90 25.35 14.35
C ALA A 30 -12.75 24.08 14.51
N ALA A 31 -12.21 22.91 14.13
CA ALA A 31 -12.92 21.63 14.23
C ALA A 31 -13.13 21.20 15.69
N VAL A 32 -12.11 21.32 16.54
CA VAL A 32 -12.12 20.85 17.93
C VAL A 32 -12.82 21.85 18.86
N CYS A 33 -12.58 23.15 18.70
CA CYS A 33 -13.09 24.17 19.61
C CYS A 33 -14.41 24.78 19.13
N GLY A 34 -14.68 24.80 17.82
CA GLY A 34 -15.82 25.52 17.23
C GLY A 34 -15.67 27.04 17.32
N PHE A 35 -16.28 27.78 16.39
CA PHE A 35 -16.39 29.24 16.52
C PHE A 35 -17.59 29.55 17.42
N ALA A 36 -17.38 30.31 18.49
CA ALA A 36 -18.49 30.82 19.28
C ALA A 36 -19.40 31.67 18.38
N ASP A 37 -20.71 31.40 18.38
CA ASP A 37 -21.71 32.20 17.68
C ASP A 37 -21.49 33.70 17.91
N ASP A 38 -21.61 34.45 16.81
CA ASP A 38 -21.35 35.87 16.51
C ASP A 38 -21.88 36.93 17.52
N THR A 39 -21.66 36.74 18.82
CA THR A 39 -22.18 37.59 19.90
C THR A 39 -21.11 38.24 20.77
N ARG A 40 -19.83 38.11 20.42
CA ARG A 40 -18.77 38.99 20.96
C ARG A 40 -18.59 40.24 20.09
N GLU A 41 -19.68 41.00 19.91
CA GLU A 41 -19.53 42.42 19.61
C GLU A 41 -18.88 43.10 20.83
N ASN A 42 -17.71 43.70 20.61
CA ASN A 42 -17.11 44.72 21.46
C ASN A 42 -16.73 44.34 22.91
N SER A 43 -15.81 43.38 23.08
CA SER A 43 -14.84 43.50 24.17
C SER A 43 -13.42 43.17 23.69
N ALA A 44 -12.50 44.07 24.02
CA ALA A 44 -11.09 44.16 23.68
C ALA A 44 -10.34 42.85 23.32
N THR A 45 -9.35 43.03 22.44
CA THR A 45 -8.25 42.14 22.01
C THR A 45 -7.37 41.54 23.13
N ALA A 46 -7.86 41.40 24.36
CA ALA A 46 -7.06 41.11 25.55
C ALA A 46 -7.04 39.63 25.98
N ASP A 47 -7.96 38.78 25.50
CA ASP A 47 -8.10 37.39 25.99
C ASP A 47 -7.66 36.29 25.00
N VAL A 48 -7.09 36.64 23.85
CA VAL A 48 -6.72 35.65 22.81
C VAL A 48 -5.36 35.02 23.10
N VAL A 49 -5.25 33.69 23.00
CA VAL A 49 -3.94 32.99 23.07
C VAL A 49 -3.18 33.16 21.76
N ARG A 50 -1.88 33.45 21.87
CA ARG A 50 -0.96 33.58 20.73
C ARG A 50 -0.05 32.37 20.64
N ILE A 51 0.00 31.75 19.46
CA ILE A 51 0.99 30.72 19.13
C ILE A 51 2.13 31.44 18.40
N ALA A 52 3.23 31.69 19.12
CA ALA A 52 4.36 32.47 18.63
C ALA A 52 5.46 31.55 18.09
N LEU A 53 5.93 31.81 16.88
CA LEU A 53 7.01 31.05 16.23
C LEU A 53 8.34 31.79 16.40
N LYS A 54 9.27 31.22 17.18
CA LYS A 54 10.55 31.82 17.56
C LYS A 54 11.72 31.03 17.00
N ASP A 55 12.71 31.73 16.47
CA ASP A 55 13.97 31.10 16.04
C ASP A 55 14.81 30.73 17.27
N ASP A 56 15.31 29.50 17.30
CA ASP A 56 16.25 29.01 18.31
C ASP A 56 17.15 27.92 17.68
N SER A 57 18.30 27.63 18.28
CA SER A 57 19.23 26.64 17.74
C SER A 57 18.98 25.25 18.31
N PHE A 58 18.94 24.24 17.44
CA PHE A 58 18.81 22.83 17.82
C PHE A 58 19.90 21.98 17.14
N PRO A 59 20.25 20.82 17.72
CA PRO A 59 21.34 19.99 17.19
C PRO A 59 20.97 19.24 15.90
N CYS A 60 19.68 19.00 15.65
CA CYS A 60 19.20 18.24 14.49
C CYS A 60 18.03 18.96 13.81
N GLU A 61 17.87 18.72 12.50
CA GLU A 61 16.73 19.21 11.72
C GLU A 61 15.40 18.72 12.30
N GLY A 62 14.37 19.56 12.26
CA GLY A 62 13.03 19.17 12.69
C GLY A 62 12.83 19.16 14.21
N MET A 63 13.84 19.54 15.00
CA MET A 63 13.67 19.66 16.44
C MET A 63 12.97 20.97 16.82
N PHE A 64 12.17 20.90 17.88
CA PHE A 64 11.42 22.03 18.40
C PHE A 64 11.23 21.95 19.92
N ARG A 65 10.92 23.11 20.51
CA ARG A 65 10.53 23.26 21.92
C ARG A 65 9.25 24.06 22.01
N ILE A 66 8.31 23.62 22.83
CA ILE A 66 7.08 24.36 23.13
C ILE A 66 7.09 24.78 24.60
N THR A 67 6.82 26.06 24.86
CA THR A 67 6.71 26.59 26.23
C THR A 67 5.49 27.50 26.37
N ALA A 68 4.70 27.26 27.41
CA ALA A 68 3.65 28.16 27.85
C ALA A 68 4.22 29.37 28.61
N ASP A 69 3.70 30.55 28.28
CA ASP A 69 3.84 31.79 29.03
C ASP A 69 2.42 32.26 29.38
N ALA A 70 1.97 31.91 30.58
CA ALA A 70 0.62 32.22 31.04
C ALA A 70 0.39 33.72 31.25
N GLU A 71 1.42 34.47 31.66
CA GLU A 71 1.33 35.92 31.89
C GLU A 71 1.06 36.66 30.57
N ASN A 72 1.75 36.27 29.50
CA ASN A 72 1.57 36.85 28.17
C ASN A 72 0.60 36.06 27.28
N ARG A 73 -0.09 35.05 27.82
CA ARG A 73 -1.02 34.14 27.10
C ARG A 73 -0.42 33.63 25.78
N THR A 74 0.84 33.24 25.82
CA THR A 74 1.60 32.85 24.64
C THR A 74 2.05 31.40 24.75
N LEU A 75 1.83 30.63 23.70
CA LEU A 75 2.43 29.31 23.50
C LEU A 75 3.54 29.47 22.46
N ALA A 76 4.80 29.47 22.90
CA ALA A 76 5.93 29.70 22.01
C ALA A 76 6.44 28.36 21.45
N ILE A 77 6.47 28.21 20.13
CA ILE A 77 7.21 27.16 19.42
C ILE A 77 8.57 27.74 19.04
N SER A 78 9.64 27.15 19.57
CA SER A 78 11.02 27.50 19.23
C SER A 78 11.61 26.41 18.32
N ALA A 79 12.15 26.78 17.16
CA ALA A 79 12.74 25.84 16.19
C ALA A 79 13.89 26.48 15.41
N GLY A 80 14.76 25.64 14.82
CA GLY A 80 15.92 26.09 14.02
C GLY A 80 15.70 26.04 12.50
N ASP A 81 14.62 25.42 12.06
CA ASP A 81 14.27 25.23 10.65
C ASP A 81 12.76 25.08 10.46
N ASP A 82 12.31 25.06 9.20
CA ASP A 82 10.90 24.96 8.82
C ASP A 82 10.25 23.66 9.33
N PHE A 83 10.96 22.52 9.27
CA PHE A 83 10.41 21.25 9.76
C PHE A 83 10.17 21.31 11.26
N GLY A 84 11.04 21.95 12.04
CA GLY A 84 10.86 22.12 13.48
C GLY A 84 9.60 22.93 13.80
N PHE A 85 9.34 24.01 13.05
CA PHE A 85 8.08 24.76 13.19
C PHE A 85 6.86 23.93 12.79
N ILE A 86 6.93 23.21 11.66
CA ILE A 86 5.84 22.35 11.18
C ILE A 86 5.51 21.25 12.20
N TYR A 87 6.52 20.54 12.71
CA TYR A 87 6.30 19.50 13.71
C TYR A 87 5.85 20.07 15.06
N GLY A 88 6.31 21.25 15.46
CA GLY A 88 5.80 21.94 16.65
C GLY A 88 4.32 22.34 16.51
N LEU A 89 3.90 22.78 15.33
CA LEU A 89 2.50 23.05 15.01
C LEU A 89 1.66 21.77 15.06
N TYR A 90 2.12 20.69 14.43
CA TYR A 90 1.40 19.41 14.49
C TYR A 90 1.45 18.76 15.89
N HIS A 91 2.45 19.06 16.72
CA HIS A 91 2.47 18.67 18.13
C HIS A 91 1.35 19.37 18.92
N ILE A 92 1.09 20.67 18.68
CA ILE A 92 -0.08 21.34 19.25
C ILE A 92 -1.36 20.63 18.82
N SER A 93 -1.48 20.33 17.52
CA SER A 93 -2.66 19.64 16.97
C SER A 93 -2.87 18.26 17.62
N ARG A 94 -1.81 17.46 17.74
CA ARG A 94 -1.89 16.10 18.31
C ARG A 94 -2.02 16.08 19.83
N GLU A 95 -1.09 16.71 20.54
CA GLU A 95 -0.98 16.56 21.99
C GLU A 95 -1.88 17.50 22.79
N LEU A 96 -2.22 18.67 22.22
CA LEU A 96 -3.10 19.63 22.89
C LEU A 96 -4.53 19.49 22.36
N LEU A 97 -4.73 19.52 21.04
CA LEU A 97 -6.09 19.46 20.47
C LEU A 97 -6.63 18.03 20.33
N GLY A 98 -5.77 17.00 20.46
CA GLY A 98 -6.17 15.60 20.35
C GLY A 98 -6.47 15.15 18.92
N VAL A 99 -6.02 15.89 17.89
CA VAL A 99 -6.23 15.52 16.48
C VAL A 99 -5.13 14.54 16.04
N PRO A 100 -5.45 13.28 15.74
CA PRO A 100 -4.44 12.27 15.45
C PRO A 100 -3.80 12.43 14.07
N ASP A 101 -2.61 11.85 13.88
CA ASP A 101 -1.78 12.09 12.68
C ASP A 101 -2.49 11.66 11.38
N LEU A 102 -3.15 10.50 11.40
CA LEU A 102 -3.93 9.95 10.28
C LEU A 102 -5.44 10.27 10.36
N TRP A 103 -5.84 11.37 11.03
CA TRP A 103 -7.25 11.72 11.26
C TRP A 103 -8.12 11.61 9.99
N PHE A 104 -7.61 12.09 8.86
CA PHE A 104 -8.32 12.10 7.59
C PHE A 104 -8.53 10.68 7.04
N TRP A 105 -7.48 9.86 7.08
CA TRP A 105 -7.46 8.51 6.50
C TRP A 105 -8.23 7.49 7.34
N MET A 106 -8.46 7.80 8.61
CA MET A 106 -9.19 6.99 9.58
C MET A 106 -10.56 7.57 9.96
N ASP A 107 -11.09 8.50 9.15
CA ASP A 107 -12.40 9.16 9.35
C ASP A 107 -12.63 9.67 10.78
N TRP A 108 -11.57 10.12 11.46
CA TRP A 108 -11.64 10.56 12.84
C TRP A 108 -12.53 11.80 12.99
N ARG A 109 -13.29 11.86 14.08
CA ARG A 109 -14.26 12.93 14.36
C ARG A 109 -13.87 13.74 15.59
N PRO A 110 -13.92 15.09 15.51
CA PRO A 110 -13.58 15.93 16.63
C PRO A 110 -14.62 15.87 17.76
N PRO A 111 -14.20 15.96 19.03
CA PRO A 111 -15.10 15.91 20.19
C PRO A 111 -15.89 17.19 20.47
N HIS A 112 -15.61 18.32 19.77
CA HIS A 112 -16.24 19.64 19.94
C HIS A 112 -16.22 20.17 21.40
N ALA A 113 -15.02 20.45 21.93
CA ALA A 113 -14.77 20.79 23.34
C ALA A 113 -14.97 22.28 23.71
N GLY A 114 -15.17 23.19 22.75
CA GLY A 114 -15.28 24.63 23.01
C GLY A 114 -13.92 25.32 23.19
N ALA A 115 -13.12 24.84 24.14
CA ALA A 115 -11.75 25.27 24.38
C ALA A 115 -10.93 24.11 24.99
N VAL A 116 -9.61 24.19 24.87
CA VAL A 116 -8.66 23.23 25.43
C VAL A 116 -7.80 23.91 26.48
N GLU A 117 -7.64 23.28 27.64
CA GLU A 117 -6.76 23.75 28.70
C GLU A 117 -5.30 23.35 28.41
N VAL A 118 -4.40 24.33 28.46
CA VAL A 118 -2.96 24.13 28.43
C VAL A 118 -2.39 24.51 29.80
N PRO A 119 -1.67 23.60 30.49
CA PRO A 119 -1.04 23.89 31.77
C PRO A 119 -0.14 25.14 31.69
N ASP A 120 -0.17 25.96 32.73
CA ASP A 120 0.61 27.21 32.75
C ASP A 120 2.12 26.97 32.74
N ASP A 121 2.57 25.80 33.19
CA ASP A 121 3.96 25.32 33.16
C ASP A 121 4.24 24.35 32.01
N TYR A 122 3.35 24.28 31.01
CA TYR A 122 3.51 23.38 29.88
C TYR A 122 4.85 23.62 29.18
N ARG A 123 5.67 22.57 29.16
CA ARG A 123 6.95 22.55 28.45
C ARG A 123 7.13 21.20 27.78
N PHE A 124 7.42 21.24 26.50
CA PHE A 124 7.80 20.08 25.70
C PHE A 124 9.06 20.37 24.90
N GLU A 125 9.96 19.41 24.80
CA GLU A 125 11.15 19.49 23.95
C GLU A 125 11.25 18.18 23.16
N SER A 126 11.24 18.29 21.84
CA SER A 126 11.29 17.13 20.96
C SER A 126 12.63 16.39 21.11
N GLN A 127 12.62 15.09 20.89
CA GLN A 127 13.84 14.31 20.71
C GLN A 127 14.25 14.30 19.23
N PRO A 128 15.54 14.08 18.91
CA PRO A 128 15.95 13.79 17.54
C PRO A 128 15.20 12.58 16.98
N PHE A 129 14.84 12.63 15.71
CA PHE A 129 14.26 11.48 15.01
C PHE A 129 15.30 10.36 14.88
N ALA A 130 14.87 9.11 15.03
CA ALA A 130 15.74 7.95 14.87
C ALA A 130 16.21 7.75 13.43
N VAL A 131 15.47 8.26 12.44
CA VAL A 131 15.85 8.21 11.02
C VAL A 131 15.95 9.63 10.47
N ALA A 132 17.04 9.94 9.77
CA ALA A 132 17.33 11.31 9.30
C ALA A 132 16.40 11.77 8.17
N GLU A 133 16.43 11.08 7.02
CA GLU A 133 15.49 11.30 5.92
C GLU A 133 14.42 10.21 5.94
N ARG A 134 13.15 10.57 6.07
CA ARG A 134 12.07 9.59 6.27
C ARG A 134 10.79 10.03 5.57
N GLY A 135 10.15 9.10 4.89
CA GLY A 135 8.81 9.36 4.38
C GLY A 135 8.31 8.33 3.40
N TRP A 136 7.45 8.77 2.48
CA TRP A 136 6.64 7.86 1.67
C TRP A 136 7.00 7.91 0.19
N PHE A 137 6.90 6.75 -0.44
CA PHE A 137 6.71 6.64 -1.87
C PHE A 137 5.22 6.37 -2.12
N VAL A 138 4.54 7.37 -2.64
CA VAL A 138 3.15 7.25 -3.07
C VAL A 138 3.16 6.55 -4.43
N ASN A 139 3.21 5.22 -4.41
CA ASN A 139 3.29 4.37 -5.61
C ASN A 139 1.96 3.65 -5.87
N ASP A 140 1.81 3.02 -7.04
CA ASP A 140 0.66 2.16 -7.30
C ASP A 140 -0.65 2.90 -6.97
N GLU A 141 -0.66 4.21 -7.21
CA GLU A 141 -1.53 5.22 -6.58
C GLU A 141 -2.93 5.26 -7.22
N VAL A 142 -3.35 4.14 -7.79
CA VAL A 142 -4.52 4.04 -8.66
C VAL A 142 -5.83 4.38 -7.96
N LEU A 143 -5.90 4.28 -6.63
CA LEU A 143 -7.08 4.68 -5.84
C LEU A 143 -7.10 6.20 -5.59
N LEU A 144 -5.93 6.85 -5.59
CA LEU A 144 -5.84 8.32 -5.61
C LEU A 144 -6.12 8.86 -7.02
N MET A 145 -5.75 8.11 -8.06
CA MET A 145 -6.01 8.48 -9.45
C MET A 145 -7.51 8.46 -9.76
N GLY A 146 -8.06 9.64 -10.05
CA GLY A 146 -9.48 9.80 -10.37
C GLY A 146 -10.38 10.01 -9.15
N TRP A 147 -9.85 9.88 -7.93
CA TRP A 147 -10.54 10.33 -6.72
C TRP A 147 -10.43 11.85 -6.58
N SER A 148 -11.51 12.47 -6.16
CA SER A 148 -11.58 13.92 -6.00
C SER A 148 -12.39 14.27 -4.75
N LEU A 149 -11.91 15.27 -4.03
CA LEU A 149 -12.54 15.81 -2.83
C LEU A 149 -13.00 17.22 -3.14
N ASP A 150 -14.27 17.53 -2.89
CA ASP A 150 -14.85 18.85 -3.15
C ASP A 150 -14.66 19.35 -4.61
N ASN A 151 -14.62 18.41 -5.57
CA ASN A 151 -14.29 18.63 -6.99
C ASN A 151 -12.84 19.12 -7.25
N ASP A 152 -11.95 18.96 -6.27
CA ASP A 152 -10.51 19.18 -6.40
C ASP A 152 -9.78 17.82 -6.48
N PRO A 153 -9.10 17.50 -7.60
CA PRO A 153 -8.33 16.26 -7.76
C PRO A 153 -6.95 16.31 -7.08
N ASP A 154 -6.46 17.49 -6.69
CA ASP A 154 -5.17 17.66 -6.01
C ASP A 154 -5.33 17.62 -4.47
N LEU A 155 -6.53 17.87 -3.94
CA LEU A 155 -6.82 17.81 -2.51
C LEU A 155 -6.52 16.44 -1.86
N PRO A 156 -6.82 15.27 -2.47
CA PRO A 156 -6.36 13.98 -1.96
C PRO A 156 -4.85 13.90 -1.72
N TRP A 157 -4.05 14.42 -2.65
CA TRP A 157 -2.58 14.44 -2.55
C TRP A 157 -2.10 15.38 -1.45
N GLN A 158 -2.75 16.52 -1.28
CA GLN A 158 -2.47 17.41 -0.16
C GLN A 158 -2.72 16.71 1.18
N MET A 159 -3.76 15.86 1.27
CA MET A 159 -4.03 15.06 2.47
C MET A 159 -3.03 13.92 2.68
N VAL A 160 -2.43 13.37 1.61
CA VAL A 160 -1.30 12.45 1.72
C VAL A 160 -0.10 13.17 2.35
N PHE A 161 0.26 14.35 1.84
CA PHE A 161 1.42 15.11 2.31
C PHE A 161 1.24 15.66 3.73
N GLU A 162 0.03 16.08 4.09
CA GLU A 162 -0.28 16.46 5.47
C GLU A 162 -0.10 15.27 6.43
N ALA A 163 -0.67 14.10 6.08
CA ALA A 163 -0.55 12.90 6.90
C ALA A 163 0.92 12.48 7.08
N LEU A 164 1.72 12.53 6.00
CA LEU A 164 3.14 12.26 6.05
C LEU A 164 3.88 13.20 7.02
N LEU A 165 3.64 14.51 6.95
CA LEU A 165 4.26 15.48 7.86
C LEU A 165 3.82 15.30 9.32
N ARG A 166 2.54 15.01 9.56
CA ARG A 166 2.02 14.69 10.90
C ARG A 166 2.69 13.45 11.50
N CYS A 167 2.89 12.42 10.67
CA CYS A 167 3.67 11.23 11.03
C CYS A 167 5.19 11.52 11.22
N GLY A 168 5.62 12.77 11.06
CA GLY A 168 6.99 13.22 11.24
C GLY A 168 7.88 13.01 10.02
N GLY A 169 7.33 12.72 8.84
CA GLY A 169 8.08 12.60 7.59
C GLY A 169 8.63 13.93 7.08
N ASN A 170 9.73 13.89 6.32
CA ASN A 170 10.36 15.07 5.70
C ASN A 170 10.67 14.90 4.21
N MET A 171 10.45 13.73 3.63
CA MET A 171 10.66 13.48 2.20
C MET A 171 9.53 12.67 1.54
N VAL A 172 9.37 12.82 0.23
CA VAL A 172 8.36 12.07 -0.52
C VAL A 172 8.82 11.76 -1.96
N ILE A 173 8.41 10.60 -2.48
CA ILE A 173 8.32 10.35 -3.92
C ILE A 173 6.83 10.53 -4.29
N PRO A 174 6.44 11.66 -4.91
CA PRO A 174 5.05 12.10 -4.98
C PRO A 174 4.30 11.51 -6.19
N GLY A 175 4.34 10.20 -6.38
CA GLY A 175 3.75 9.52 -7.55
C GLY A 175 4.80 8.98 -8.52
N THR A 176 4.32 8.21 -9.49
CA THR A 176 5.16 7.52 -10.48
C THR A 176 4.99 8.14 -11.87
N GLY A 177 6.09 8.24 -12.63
CA GLY A 177 6.08 8.82 -13.97
C GLY A 177 5.53 10.25 -14.00
N ASN A 178 4.56 10.51 -14.90
CA ASN A 178 3.99 11.85 -15.10
C ASN A 178 3.26 12.40 -13.85
N ASN A 179 2.77 11.53 -12.96
CA ASN A 179 2.12 11.97 -11.72
C ASN A 179 3.13 12.62 -10.77
N SER A 180 4.37 12.13 -10.75
CA SER A 180 5.43 12.64 -9.88
C SER A 180 5.66 14.14 -10.06
N ALA A 181 5.83 14.58 -11.31
CA ALA A 181 6.05 15.99 -11.63
C ALA A 181 4.83 16.87 -11.28
N ARG A 182 3.60 16.36 -11.46
CA ARG A 182 2.36 17.09 -11.13
C ARG A 182 2.26 17.34 -9.63
N HIS A 183 2.47 16.31 -8.82
CA HIS A 183 2.22 16.38 -7.37
C HIS A 183 3.42 16.88 -6.57
N ALA A 184 4.63 16.90 -7.16
CA ALA A 184 5.81 17.52 -6.56
C ALA A 184 5.58 18.99 -6.17
N VAL A 185 4.78 19.75 -6.94
CA VAL A 185 4.44 21.15 -6.61
C VAL A 185 3.75 21.25 -5.25
N ALA A 186 2.77 20.40 -4.99
CA ALA A 186 2.04 20.38 -3.72
C ALA A 186 2.89 19.85 -2.57
N ALA A 187 3.80 18.91 -2.82
CA ALA A 187 4.77 18.43 -1.84
C ALA A 187 5.77 19.53 -1.44
N VAL A 188 6.37 20.22 -2.41
CA VAL A 188 7.33 21.32 -2.19
C VAL A 188 6.66 22.50 -1.48
N ALA A 189 5.40 22.83 -1.82
CA ALA A 189 4.65 23.88 -1.14
C ALA A 189 4.49 23.61 0.37
N ARG A 190 4.50 22.34 0.78
CA ARG A 190 4.45 21.89 2.19
C ARG A 190 5.84 21.68 2.81
N GLY A 191 6.92 21.96 2.08
CA GLY A 191 8.30 21.87 2.54
C GLY A 191 8.93 20.49 2.42
N LEU A 192 8.24 19.48 1.87
CA LEU A 192 8.79 18.13 1.72
C LEU A 192 9.97 18.12 0.74
N LYS A 193 11.02 17.38 1.10
CA LYS A 193 12.13 17.07 0.20
C LYS A 193 11.66 16.07 -0.85
N ILE A 194 12.09 16.24 -2.10
CA ILE A 194 11.76 15.33 -3.19
C ILE A 194 12.80 14.21 -3.26
N ALA A 195 12.36 12.97 -3.07
CA ALA A 195 13.11 11.78 -3.41
C ALA A 195 12.65 11.26 -4.78
N GLN A 196 13.42 10.36 -5.40
CA GLN A 196 13.20 9.93 -6.78
C GLN A 196 13.06 8.41 -6.90
N HIS A 197 12.21 7.98 -7.83
CA HIS A 197 11.96 6.57 -8.11
C HIS A 197 13.24 5.85 -8.54
N HIS A 198 13.44 4.61 -8.08
CA HIS A 198 14.65 3.81 -8.38
C HIS A 198 14.88 3.57 -9.88
N ALA A 199 13.80 3.44 -10.65
CA ALA A 199 13.80 3.33 -12.11
C ALA A 199 13.94 4.66 -12.87
N GLU A 200 13.92 5.81 -12.18
CA GLU A 200 14.01 7.14 -12.79
C GLU A 200 15.25 7.89 -12.24
N PRO A 201 16.48 7.48 -12.61
CA PRO A 201 17.69 8.19 -12.19
C PRO A 201 17.63 9.68 -12.51
N LEU A 202 18.04 10.49 -11.55
CA LEU A 202 17.94 11.94 -11.53
C LEU A 202 16.51 12.47 -11.72
N GLY A 203 15.47 11.66 -11.48
CA GLY A 203 14.07 12.03 -11.71
C GLY A 203 13.76 12.33 -13.17
N ALA A 204 14.62 11.86 -14.08
CA ALA A 204 14.46 12.09 -15.50
C ALA A 204 13.39 11.16 -16.07
N ARG A 205 12.70 11.64 -17.11
CA ARG A 205 11.75 10.83 -17.87
C ARG A 205 12.44 9.57 -18.39
N LEU A 206 11.72 8.45 -18.39
CA LEU A 206 12.19 7.22 -19.03
C LEU A 206 12.51 7.49 -20.51
N PHE A 207 13.62 6.92 -20.98
CA PHE A 207 14.12 7.13 -22.34
C PHE A 207 13.06 6.79 -23.39
N SER A 208 12.39 5.63 -23.26
CA SER A 208 11.36 5.21 -24.22
C SER A 208 10.10 6.08 -24.18
N SER A 209 9.84 6.82 -23.10
CA SER A 209 8.76 7.81 -23.07
C SER A 209 9.14 9.09 -23.81
N ALA A 210 10.42 9.49 -23.78
CA ALA A 210 10.91 10.67 -24.50
C ALA A 210 11.24 10.37 -25.97
N TYR A 211 11.67 9.15 -26.27
CA TYR A 211 12.20 8.70 -27.55
C TYR A 211 11.61 7.32 -27.92
N PRO A 212 10.31 7.23 -28.24
CA PRO A 212 9.60 5.95 -28.41
C PRO A 212 10.08 5.12 -29.60
N ASP A 213 10.69 5.76 -30.60
CA ASP A 213 11.17 5.10 -31.81
C ASP A 213 12.64 4.63 -31.70
N PHE A 214 13.31 4.91 -30.57
CA PHE A 214 14.71 4.58 -30.37
C PHE A 214 14.88 3.44 -29.36
N ASN A 215 15.88 2.60 -29.61
CA ASN A 215 16.29 1.56 -28.66
C ASN A 215 16.92 2.25 -27.43
N PRO A 216 16.53 1.90 -26.19
CA PRO A 216 17.10 2.52 -24.99
C PRO A 216 18.51 1.96 -24.65
N SER A 217 19.45 2.05 -25.60
CA SER A 217 20.85 1.63 -25.44
C SER A 217 21.75 2.82 -25.11
N TRP A 218 22.57 2.67 -24.07
CA TRP A 218 23.59 3.65 -23.71
C TRP A 218 24.63 3.84 -24.81
N ASP A 219 25.07 2.74 -25.44
CA ASP A 219 26.12 2.79 -26.46
C ASP A 219 25.65 3.48 -27.75
N GLU A 220 24.36 3.34 -28.08
CA GLU A 220 23.76 3.96 -29.26
C GLU A 220 23.38 5.43 -29.02
N HIS A 221 22.94 5.77 -27.80
CA HIS A 221 22.23 7.02 -27.53
C HIS A 221 22.67 7.77 -26.25
N LYS A 222 23.93 7.60 -25.83
CA LYS A 222 24.54 8.29 -24.67
C LYS A 222 24.18 9.77 -24.54
N ASP A 223 24.30 10.53 -25.62
CA ASP A 223 24.03 11.98 -25.60
C ASP A 223 22.57 12.32 -25.30
N LEU A 224 21.62 11.47 -25.73
CA LEU A 224 20.19 11.64 -25.47
C LEU A 224 19.85 11.36 -24.00
N PHE A 225 20.45 10.32 -23.40
CA PHE A 225 20.33 10.05 -21.95
C PHE A 225 20.86 11.22 -21.12
N ILE A 226 22.06 11.71 -21.43
CA ILE A 226 22.64 12.87 -20.75
C ILE A 226 21.77 14.12 -20.94
N GLY A 227 21.16 14.29 -22.12
CA GLY A 227 20.19 15.35 -22.39
C GLY A 227 19.01 15.33 -21.41
N LEU A 228 18.37 14.16 -21.23
CA LEU A 228 17.27 13.99 -20.29
C LEU A 228 17.67 14.30 -18.84
N TRP A 229 18.87 13.92 -18.43
CA TRP A 229 19.39 14.25 -17.10
C TRP A 229 19.60 15.75 -16.90
N ARG A 230 20.15 16.44 -17.91
CA ARG A 230 20.30 17.91 -17.86
C ARG A 230 18.96 18.63 -17.80
N GLU A 231 17.97 18.16 -18.57
CA GLU A 231 16.59 18.68 -18.49
C GLU A 231 16.03 18.54 -17.07
N SER A 232 16.20 17.37 -16.44
CA SER A 232 15.71 17.13 -15.07
C SER A 232 16.40 18.00 -14.03
N LEU A 233 17.74 18.11 -14.08
CA LEU A 233 18.51 18.97 -13.18
C LEU A 233 18.04 20.43 -13.26
N ALA A 234 17.79 20.94 -14.47
CA ALA A 234 17.26 22.29 -14.67
C ALA A 234 15.83 22.44 -14.14
N ALA A 235 14.96 21.44 -14.33
CA ALA A 235 13.56 21.48 -13.89
C ALA A 235 13.41 21.49 -12.37
N HIS A 236 14.37 20.94 -11.63
CA HIS A 236 14.37 20.89 -10.17
C HIS A 236 15.29 21.92 -9.50
N ALA A 237 15.82 22.89 -10.26
CA ALA A 237 16.68 23.91 -9.71
C ALA A 237 15.99 24.69 -8.58
N GLY A 238 16.65 24.78 -7.42
CA GLY A 238 16.12 25.45 -6.22
C GLY A 238 15.15 24.62 -5.38
N GLN A 239 14.87 23.36 -5.75
CA GLN A 239 14.12 22.42 -4.91
C GLN A 239 15.08 21.62 -4.01
N HIS A 240 14.59 21.17 -2.85
CA HIS A 240 15.33 20.25 -1.99
C HIS A 240 15.17 18.82 -2.52
N VAL A 241 16.13 18.36 -3.32
CA VAL A 241 16.10 17.02 -3.94
C VAL A 241 17.18 16.12 -3.34
N ILE A 242 16.82 14.89 -3.03
CA ILE A 242 17.78 13.80 -2.80
C ILE A 242 17.89 13.02 -4.11
N TRP A 243 19.01 13.19 -4.81
CA TRP A 243 19.16 12.75 -6.19
C TRP A 243 19.43 11.25 -6.28
N ASN A 244 18.51 10.51 -6.92
CA ASN A 244 18.75 9.11 -7.23
C ASN A 244 19.76 9.00 -8.38
N VAL A 245 20.84 8.26 -8.20
CA VAL A 245 21.79 7.87 -9.25
C VAL A 245 21.71 6.37 -9.49
N GLY A 246 21.84 5.96 -10.74
CA GLY A 246 21.69 4.57 -11.14
C GLY A 246 21.46 4.41 -12.64
N PHE A 247 21.29 3.16 -13.07
CA PHE A 247 20.94 2.85 -14.45
C PHE A 247 20.15 1.54 -14.50
N ARG A 248 18.90 1.61 -14.94
CA ARG A 248 17.97 0.48 -15.08
C ARG A 248 17.28 0.52 -16.44
N GLY A 249 16.47 -0.48 -16.72
CA GLY A 249 15.64 -0.56 -17.92
C GLY A 249 14.51 0.47 -17.92
N GLN A 250 13.62 0.34 -18.91
CA GLN A 250 12.52 1.27 -19.13
C GLN A 250 11.32 0.91 -18.23
N GLY A 251 11.49 1.16 -16.94
CA GLY A 251 10.59 0.73 -15.87
C GLY A 251 11.28 -0.22 -14.92
N ASP A 252 10.51 -1.12 -14.30
CA ASP A 252 11.03 -2.01 -13.28
C ASP A 252 11.68 -3.29 -13.84
N SER A 253 12.72 -3.09 -14.65
CA SER A 253 13.47 -4.18 -15.30
C SER A 253 14.96 -3.85 -15.42
N PRO A 254 15.83 -4.84 -15.58
CA PRO A 254 17.24 -4.61 -15.91
C PRO A 254 17.43 -3.97 -17.29
N PHE A 255 18.43 -3.09 -17.43
CA PHE A 255 18.68 -2.41 -18.72
C PHE A 255 19.12 -3.37 -19.84
N TRP A 256 19.80 -4.47 -19.48
CA TRP A 256 20.28 -5.47 -20.43
C TRP A 256 19.16 -6.34 -21.03
N CYS A 257 17.91 -6.21 -20.56
CA CYS A 257 16.76 -6.78 -21.25
C CYS A 257 16.53 -6.11 -22.62
N ALA A 258 16.83 -4.82 -22.75
CA ALA A 258 16.76 -4.09 -24.01
C ALA A 258 18.12 -4.02 -24.73
N ASP A 259 19.24 -4.15 -24.01
CA ASP A 259 20.59 -4.16 -24.57
C ASP A 259 21.34 -5.46 -24.23
N PRO A 260 21.13 -6.54 -25.02
CA PRO A 260 21.70 -7.85 -24.73
C PRO A 260 23.22 -7.94 -24.93
N SER A 261 23.88 -6.86 -25.38
CA SER A 261 25.35 -6.81 -25.49
C SER A 261 26.05 -6.84 -24.12
N TYR A 262 25.32 -6.46 -23.06
CA TYR A 262 25.71 -6.55 -21.65
C TYR A 262 25.39 -7.95 -21.08
N ASP A 263 26.10 -8.93 -21.62
CA ASP A 263 25.90 -10.37 -21.41
C ASP A 263 26.60 -10.96 -20.17
N THR A 264 27.45 -10.19 -19.47
CA THR A 264 28.11 -10.61 -18.21
C THR A 264 27.88 -9.60 -17.08
N ASP A 265 27.93 -10.10 -15.85
CA ASP A 265 27.76 -9.28 -14.64
C ASP A 265 28.86 -8.21 -14.49
N GLU A 266 30.08 -8.49 -14.95
CA GLU A 266 31.18 -7.51 -14.98
C GLU A 266 30.87 -6.35 -15.94
N LYS A 267 30.35 -6.63 -17.15
CA LYS A 267 29.98 -5.57 -18.09
C LYS A 267 28.84 -4.72 -17.55
N ARG A 268 27.83 -5.37 -16.97
CA ARG A 268 26.66 -4.70 -16.35
C ARG A 268 27.09 -3.79 -15.22
N GLY A 269 27.87 -4.32 -14.29
CA GLY A 269 28.39 -3.59 -13.15
C GLY A 269 29.33 -2.45 -13.53
N ALA A 270 30.21 -2.65 -14.53
CA ALA A 270 31.11 -1.63 -15.03
C ALA A 270 30.35 -0.43 -15.62
N LEU A 271 29.34 -0.67 -16.46
CA LEU A 271 28.53 0.41 -17.03
C LEU A 271 27.77 1.18 -15.96
N MET A 272 27.06 0.48 -15.08
CA MET A 272 26.30 1.13 -14.00
C MET A 272 27.22 1.98 -13.12
N SER A 273 28.41 1.48 -12.80
CA SER A 273 29.41 2.22 -12.03
C SER A 273 29.93 3.47 -12.76
N GLU A 274 30.12 3.42 -14.09
CA GLU A 274 30.46 4.60 -14.90
C GLU A 274 29.35 5.65 -14.85
N ILE A 275 28.11 5.23 -15.13
CA ILE A 275 26.94 6.12 -15.21
C ILE A 275 26.67 6.78 -13.85
N ILE A 276 26.76 6.03 -12.75
CA ILE A 276 26.57 6.56 -11.40
C ILE A 276 27.57 7.69 -11.10
N ARG A 277 28.85 7.51 -11.45
CA ARG A 277 29.88 8.55 -11.25
C ARG A 277 29.61 9.78 -12.12
N LEU A 278 29.17 9.58 -13.37
CA LEU A 278 28.82 10.66 -14.28
C LEU A 278 27.62 11.47 -13.77
N GLN A 279 26.52 10.81 -13.40
CA GLN A 279 25.33 11.45 -12.85
C GLN A 279 25.66 12.21 -11.57
N ARG A 280 26.40 11.60 -10.64
CA ARG A 280 26.86 12.27 -9.41
C ARG A 280 27.70 13.51 -9.72
N ALA A 281 28.62 13.45 -10.69
CA ALA A 281 29.41 14.61 -11.08
C ALA A 281 28.54 15.75 -11.63
N MET A 282 27.53 15.43 -12.45
CA MET A 282 26.57 16.42 -12.97
C MET A 282 25.75 17.06 -11.85
N VAL A 283 25.30 16.29 -10.86
CA VAL A 283 24.57 16.79 -9.69
C VAL A 283 25.45 17.77 -8.91
N LEU A 284 26.68 17.38 -8.57
CA LEU A 284 27.58 18.21 -7.76
C LEU A 284 28.11 19.45 -8.50
N GLU A 285 28.17 19.42 -9.83
CA GLU A 285 28.44 20.61 -10.64
C GLU A 285 27.29 21.63 -10.55
N SER A 286 26.05 21.15 -10.47
CA SER A 286 24.87 21.99 -10.31
C SER A 286 24.67 22.49 -8.86
N ASP A 287 24.91 21.63 -7.87
CA ASP A 287 24.80 21.92 -6.45
C ASP A 287 25.83 21.10 -5.64
N PRO A 288 26.93 21.71 -5.18
CA PRO A 288 27.96 21.02 -4.38
C PRO A 288 27.48 20.47 -3.03
N ALA A 289 26.33 20.92 -2.52
CA ALA A 289 25.75 20.44 -1.26
C ALA A 289 24.69 19.33 -1.47
N ALA A 290 24.36 19.01 -2.72
CA ALA A 290 23.36 18.00 -3.04
C ALA A 290 23.76 16.60 -2.54
N ARG A 291 22.77 15.86 -2.06
CA ARG A 291 22.93 14.47 -1.64
C ARG A 291 22.51 13.55 -2.77
N CYS A 292 23.29 12.51 -3.01
CA CYS A 292 22.96 11.43 -3.93
C CYS A 292 22.60 10.14 -3.17
N CYS A 293 21.70 9.35 -3.71
CA CYS A 293 21.38 8.01 -3.24
C CYS A 293 21.35 7.01 -4.39
N VAL A 294 21.51 5.72 -4.09
CA VAL A 294 21.40 4.62 -5.05
C VAL A 294 20.56 3.51 -4.44
N TYR A 295 19.56 3.04 -5.19
CA TYR A 295 18.73 1.92 -4.79
C TYR A 295 19.40 0.60 -5.15
N LEU A 296 19.71 -0.20 -4.13
CA LEU A 296 20.09 -1.59 -4.24
C LEU A 296 18.80 -2.44 -4.32
N TYR A 297 18.10 -2.32 -5.44
CA TYR A 297 16.81 -2.98 -5.68
C TYR A 297 16.92 -4.02 -6.81
N GLY A 298 16.30 -5.19 -6.59
CA GLY A 298 16.30 -6.29 -7.56
C GLY A 298 17.71 -6.68 -8.02
N GLU A 299 17.93 -6.66 -9.32
CA GLU A 299 19.19 -7.04 -9.97
C GLU A 299 20.38 -6.19 -9.53
N THR A 300 20.13 -4.94 -9.11
CA THR A 300 21.20 -4.02 -8.68
C THR A 300 21.84 -4.49 -7.38
N LEU A 301 21.04 -5.04 -6.45
CA LEU A 301 21.56 -5.60 -5.21
C LEU A 301 22.43 -6.84 -5.45
N GLU A 302 22.02 -7.71 -6.37
CA GLU A 302 22.78 -8.91 -6.73
C GLU A 302 24.17 -8.54 -7.27
N LEU A 303 24.23 -7.61 -8.23
CA LEU A 303 25.51 -7.12 -8.76
C LEU A 303 26.38 -6.47 -7.68
N TYR A 304 25.78 -5.74 -6.74
CA TYR A 304 26.52 -5.14 -5.62
C TYR A 304 27.12 -6.22 -4.69
N ARG A 305 26.33 -7.21 -4.30
CA ARG A 305 26.79 -8.32 -3.42
C ARG A 305 27.86 -9.19 -4.09
N GLN A 306 27.84 -9.30 -5.42
CA GLN A 306 28.89 -9.98 -6.19
C GLN A 306 30.18 -9.15 -6.33
N GLY A 307 30.20 -7.90 -5.89
CA GLY A 307 31.36 -7.00 -6.02
C GLY A 307 31.52 -6.39 -7.41
N MET A 308 30.48 -6.43 -8.24
CA MET A 308 30.51 -5.92 -9.62
C MET A 308 30.21 -4.42 -9.70
N LEU A 309 29.55 -3.85 -8.69
CA LEU A 309 29.23 -2.43 -8.61
C LEU A 309 30.19 -1.69 -7.66
N ASN A 310 30.81 -0.63 -8.17
CA ASN A 310 31.67 0.25 -7.41
C ASN A 310 30.98 1.60 -7.21
N LEU A 311 30.49 1.82 -5.99
CA LEU A 311 29.71 2.98 -5.59
C LEU A 311 30.57 3.99 -4.82
N PRO A 312 30.44 5.31 -5.06
CA PRO A 312 31.11 6.33 -4.24
C PRO A 312 30.65 6.32 -2.78
N ASP A 313 31.57 6.51 -1.82
CA ASP A 313 31.28 6.43 -0.38
C ASP A 313 30.28 7.46 0.14
N ASP A 314 30.12 8.59 -0.55
CA ASP A 314 29.20 9.67 -0.16
C ASP A 314 27.79 9.50 -0.75
N VAL A 315 27.56 8.48 -1.58
CA VAL A 315 26.22 8.12 -2.06
C VAL A 315 25.53 7.26 -1.01
N ILE A 316 24.30 7.64 -0.63
CA ILE A 316 23.49 6.88 0.32
C ILE A 316 23.08 5.56 -0.33
N LYS A 317 23.40 4.42 0.31
CA LYS A 317 22.98 3.10 -0.16
C LYS A 317 21.59 2.78 0.39
N ILE A 318 20.60 2.68 -0.50
CA ILE A 318 19.23 2.36 -0.14
C ILE A 318 19.00 0.87 -0.40
N TRP A 319 19.00 0.08 0.66
CA TRP A 319 18.70 -1.35 0.61
C TRP A 319 17.20 -1.59 0.51
N SER A 320 16.73 -2.73 0.01
CA SER A 320 15.28 -2.91 -0.22
C SER A 320 14.74 -4.23 0.26
N ASP A 321 13.53 -4.22 0.80
CA ASP A 321 12.82 -5.44 1.13
C ASP A 321 12.25 -6.11 -0.14
N ASN A 322 11.65 -7.28 0.06
CA ASN A 322 11.08 -8.09 -1.01
C ASN A 322 9.65 -7.70 -1.39
N GLY A 323 9.10 -6.63 -0.82
CA GLY A 323 7.72 -6.22 -0.98
C GLY A 323 6.74 -6.82 0.03
N PHE A 324 7.20 -7.80 0.82
CA PHE A 324 6.44 -8.46 1.89
C PHE A 324 6.98 -8.09 3.28
N GLY A 325 7.91 -7.13 3.37
CA GLY A 325 8.50 -6.67 4.62
C GLY A 325 9.77 -7.42 5.06
N ARG A 326 10.28 -8.37 4.27
CA ARG A 326 11.56 -9.04 4.57
C ARG A 326 12.69 -8.38 3.78
N MET A 327 13.80 -8.01 4.45
CA MET A 327 14.99 -7.43 3.84
C MET A 327 15.81 -8.47 3.05
N VAL A 328 15.22 -8.95 1.96
CA VAL A 328 15.86 -9.76 0.93
C VAL A 328 15.43 -9.26 -0.45
N THR A 329 16.19 -9.59 -1.50
CA THR A 329 15.78 -9.28 -2.89
C THR A 329 14.37 -9.76 -3.19
N ARG A 330 13.58 -8.89 -3.83
CA ARG A 330 12.25 -9.25 -4.34
C ARG A 330 12.28 -10.39 -5.36
N ARG A 331 11.14 -11.07 -5.47
CA ARG A 331 10.85 -12.01 -6.55
C ARG A 331 10.58 -11.27 -7.86
N GLN A 332 10.98 -11.87 -8.97
CA GLN A 332 10.64 -11.45 -10.34
C GLN A 332 10.20 -12.70 -11.14
N GLY A 333 8.89 -12.87 -11.31
CA GLY A 333 8.33 -14.09 -11.90
C GLY A 333 8.74 -15.33 -11.09
N ASN A 334 9.41 -16.28 -11.74
CA ASN A 334 9.90 -17.51 -11.11
C ASN A 334 11.26 -17.37 -10.41
N HIS A 335 11.92 -16.23 -10.55
CA HIS A 335 13.21 -15.98 -9.91
C HIS A 335 13.01 -15.38 -8.51
N ASN A 336 13.43 -16.09 -7.47
CA ASN A 336 13.32 -15.67 -6.07
C ASN A 336 14.64 -15.94 -5.33
N PRO A 337 15.70 -15.12 -5.54
CA PRO A 337 17.04 -15.44 -5.05
C PRO A 337 17.21 -15.21 -3.55
N ARG A 338 16.31 -14.44 -2.91
CA ARG A 338 16.31 -14.10 -1.47
C ARG A 338 17.69 -13.66 -0.93
N VAL A 339 18.45 -12.91 -1.72
CA VAL A 339 19.77 -12.36 -1.33
C VAL A 339 19.57 -11.34 -0.21
N ASP A 340 20.41 -11.42 0.84
CA ASP A 340 20.35 -10.53 2.01
C ASP A 340 20.43 -9.05 1.61
N ALA A 341 19.37 -8.30 1.93
CA ALA A 341 19.24 -6.88 1.68
C ALA A 341 19.30 -6.06 2.97
N MET A 342 19.78 -6.63 4.07
CA MET A 342 20.03 -5.82 5.26
C MET A 342 21.20 -4.83 5.05
N PRO A 343 21.13 -3.62 5.64
CA PRO A 343 22.28 -2.73 5.71
C PRO A 343 23.54 -3.45 6.20
N ASN A 344 24.69 -3.14 5.60
CA ASN A 344 25.95 -3.80 5.91
C ASN A 344 26.79 -2.91 6.82
N PRO A 345 27.06 -3.28 8.09
CA PRO A 345 27.89 -2.48 8.98
C PRO A 345 29.34 -2.29 8.50
N ASN A 346 29.81 -3.13 7.58
CA ASN A 346 31.14 -3.01 6.98
C ASN A 346 31.19 -2.02 5.81
N ASP A 347 30.04 -1.59 5.29
CA ASP A 347 29.98 -0.60 4.22
C ASP A 347 30.27 0.80 4.78
N HIS A 348 31.09 1.57 4.06
CA HIS A 348 31.26 2.99 4.32
C HIS A 348 30.07 3.79 3.79
N GLY A 349 29.85 4.97 4.39
CA GLY A 349 28.81 5.90 3.98
C GLY A 349 27.48 5.71 4.69
N ALA A 350 26.54 6.59 4.37
CA ALA A 350 25.19 6.57 4.89
C ALA A 350 24.37 5.42 4.25
N GLN A 351 23.53 4.76 5.06
CA GLN A 351 22.70 3.64 4.61
C GLN A 351 21.24 3.86 4.99
N GLY A 352 20.35 3.33 4.17
CA GLY A 352 18.91 3.47 4.34
C GLY A 352 18.14 2.32 3.70
N ILE A 353 16.82 2.40 3.72
CA ILE A 353 15.94 1.38 3.16
C ILE A 353 14.85 1.95 2.25
N TYR A 354 14.45 1.15 1.28
CA TYR A 354 13.18 1.18 0.60
C TYR A 354 12.34 0.00 1.10
N TYR A 355 11.23 0.29 1.74
CA TYR A 355 10.38 -0.71 2.41
C TYR A 355 8.95 -0.65 1.89
N HIS A 356 8.17 -1.72 2.01
CA HIS A 356 6.81 -1.79 1.48
C HIS A 356 5.76 -2.00 2.59
N ALA A 357 4.81 -1.06 2.71
CA ALA A 357 3.54 -1.30 3.39
C ALA A 357 2.46 -1.83 2.41
N SER A 358 2.73 -1.65 1.11
CA SER A 358 1.93 -2.04 -0.04
C SER A 358 2.86 -2.36 -1.19
N PHE A 359 2.47 -3.32 -2.03
CA PHE A 359 3.27 -3.72 -3.18
C PHE A 359 2.40 -4.33 -4.28
N TYR A 360 2.76 -4.04 -5.53
CA TYR A 360 2.15 -4.63 -6.71
C TYR A 360 3.15 -5.54 -7.42
N ASP A 361 2.95 -6.86 -7.32
CA ASP A 361 3.89 -7.85 -7.86
C ASP A 361 3.27 -8.77 -8.91
N LEU A 362 1.98 -8.58 -9.24
CA LEU A 362 1.18 -9.43 -10.14
C LEU A 362 1.07 -10.89 -9.65
N GLN A 363 1.45 -11.18 -8.42
CA GLN A 363 1.59 -12.54 -7.89
C GLN A 363 0.84 -12.70 -6.57
N ALA A 364 1.34 -12.16 -5.45
CA ALA A 364 0.84 -12.47 -4.12
C ALA A 364 0.71 -11.30 -3.16
N ALA A 365 1.12 -10.09 -3.55
CA ALA A 365 1.22 -8.94 -2.65
C ALA A 365 -0.12 -8.27 -2.31
N ASN A 366 -0.09 -7.35 -1.35
CA ASN A 366 -1.24 -6.56 -0.90
C ASN A 366 -1.19 -5.14 -1.49
N HIS A 367 -2.35 -4.64 -1.90
CA HIS A 367 -2.59 -3.32 -2.48
C HIS A 367 -3.92 -2.71 -2.00
N ILE A 368 -5.02 -3.46 -2.04
CA ILE A 368 -6.34 -3.06 -1.54
C ILE A 368 -6.69 -3.62 -0.17
N THR A 369 -5.75 -4.34 0.45
CA THR A 369 -5.79 -4.70 1.87
C THR A 369 -4.48 -4.32 2.57
N THR A 370 -4.51 -4.28 3.90
CA THR A 370 -3.29 -4.06 4.70
C THR A 370 -2.38 -5.30 4.65
N LEU A 371 -1.06 -5.10 4.77
CA LEU A 371 -0.06 -6.18 4.75
C LEU A 371 -0.48 -7.30 5.73
N PRO A 372 -0.62 -8.56 5.28
CA PRO A 372 -1.11 -9.65 6.14
C PRO A 372 -0.06 -10.19 7.11
N ASN A 373 1.22 -9.86 6.92
CA ASN A 373 2.30 -10.33 7.80
C ASN A 373 2.13 -9.79 9.22
N GLN A 374 2.71 -10.49 10.20
CA GLN A 374 2.56 -10.13 11.63
C GLN A 374 3.36 -8.85 11.96
N PRO A 375 2.79 -7.87 12.68
CA PRO A 375 3.49 -6.63 13.03
C PRO A 375 4.76 -6.86 13.84
N ALA A 376 4.78 -7.90 14.68
CA ALA A 376 5.96 -8.28 15.46
C ALA A 376 7.17 -8.65 14.57
N HIS A 377 6.95 -9.29 13.42
CA HIS A 377 8.03 -9.60 12.48
C HIS A 377 8.57 -8.33 11.80
N ILE A 378 7.68 -7.40 11.45
CA ILE A 378 8.04 -6.11 10.87
C ILE A 378 8.86 -5.26 11.86
N ILE A 379 8.44 -5.21 13.13
CA ILE A 379 9.17 -4.51 14.19
C ILE A 379 10.58 -5.09 14.38
N ARG A 380 10.70 -6.41 14.39
CA ARG A 380 12.01 -7.08 14.48
C ARG A 380 12.89 -6.74 13.28
N GLU A 381 12.34 -6.83 12.07
CA GLU A 381 13.08 -6.59 10.83
C GLU A 381 13.61 -5.16 10.77
N LEU A 382 12.75 -4.17 11.01
CA LEU A 382 13.12 -2.75 11.01
C LEU A 382 14.01 -2.39 12.22
N GLY A 383 13.87 -3.08 13.34
CA GLY A 383 14.79 -2.97 14.46
C GLY A 383 16.20 -3.44 14.09
N ALA A 384 16.33 -4.52 13.33
CA ALA A 384 17.61 -4.98 12.81
C ALA A 384 18.21 -4.01 11.78
N VAL A 385 17.40 -3.35 10.95
CA VAL A 385 17.85 -2.27 10.05
C VAL A 385 18.49 -1.14 10.83
N LEU A 386 17.82 -0.62 11.86
CA LEU A 386 18.36 0.45 12.71
C LEU A 386 19.67 0.02 13.40
N ALA A 387 19.70 -1.20 13.93
CA ALA A 387 20.87 -1.74 14.62
C ALA A 387 22.11 -1.89 13.72
N ARG A 388 21.89 -2.05 12.41
CA ARG A 388 22.94 -2.16 11.39
C ARG A 388 23.33 -0.80 10.76
N GLY A 389 22.83 0.31 11.31
CA GLY A 389 23.15 1.66 10.82
C GLY A 389 22.40 2.05 9.55
N GLY A 390 21.22 1.47 9.31
CA GLY A 390 20.33 1.83 8.20
C GLY A 390 19.41 3.00 8.52
N ASP A 391 19.88 4.03 9.24
CA ASP A 391 19.09 5.12 9.82
C ASP A 391 19.17 6.45 9.03
N ALA A 392 19.89 6.48 7.90
CA ALA A 392 20.08 7.73 7.16
C ALA A 392 18.91 8.09 6.22
N PHE A 393 18.18 7.08 5.70
CA PHE A 393 17.15 7.27 4.68
C PHE A 393 16.10 6.15 4.71
N TRP A 394 14.83 6.41 5.01
CA TRP A 394 13.73 5.44 4.91
C TRP A 394 12.65 5.96 3.98
N VAL A 395 12.48 5.31 2.82
CA VAL A 395 11.31 5.54 1.98
C VAL A 395 10.40 4.32 2.04
N VAL A 396 9.13 4.53 2.35
CA VAL A 396 8.15 3.46 2.52
C VAL A 396 7.12 3.55 1.39
N ASN A 397 6.93 2.49 0.59
CA ASN A 397 5.81 2.42 -0.34
C ASN A 397 4.50 2.47 0.47
N SER A 398 3.85 3.63 0.44
CA SER A 398 2.59 3.88 1.13
C SER A 398 1.37 3.55 0.30
N SER A 399 1.60 3.25 -0.97
CA SER A 399 0.63 3.31 -2.03
C SER A 399 -0.38 4.44 -1.86
N ASN A 400 -1.66 4.09 -1.71
CA ASN A 400 -2.80 5.02 -1.58
C ASN A 400 -3.03 5.54 -0.14
N VAL A 401 -2.11 5.28 0.80
CA VAL A 401 -2.21 5.51 2.25
C VAL A 401 -3.30 4.67 2.93
N LYS A 402 -4.57 4.80 2.53
CA LYS A 402 -5.62 3.83 2.83
C LYS A 402 -5.55 2.73 1.76
N PRO A 403 -5.51 1.44 2.11
CA PRO A 403 -5.81 0.85 3.42
C PRO A 403 -4.62 0.56 4.36
N HIS A 404 -3.44 1.12 4.09
CA HIS A 404 -2.17 0.79 4.78
C HIS A 404 -1.90 1.61 6.06
N ALA A 405 -2.86 2.43 6.50
CA ALA A 405 -2.75 3.36 7.63
C ALA A 405 -2.11 2.74 8.89
N TYR A 406 -2.50 1.53 9.27
CA TYR A 406 -1.94 0.84 10.45
C TYR A 406 -0.42 0.65 10.35
N TYR A 407 0.07 0.14 9.20
CA TYR A 407 1.50 -0.11 9.02
C TYR A 407 2.28 1.18 8.80
N LEU A 408 1.69 2.18 8.15
CA LEU A 408 2.31 3.49 8.01
C LEU A 408 2.48 4.17 9.37
N ASP A 409 1.49 4.04 10.27
CA ASP A 409 1.62 4.55 11.65
C ASP A 409 2.68 3.78 12.45
N LEU A 410 2.68 2.44 12.37
CA LEU A 410 3.68 1.60 13.04
C LEU A 410 5.10 1.93 12.59
N ILE A 411 5.33 2.00 11.27
CA ILE A 411 6.65 2.33 10.72
C ILE A 411 7.04 3.76 11.10
N ALA A 412 6.07 4.69 11.10
CA ALA A 412 6.33 6.04 11.54
C ALA A 412 6.72 6.14 13.01
N ARG A 413 6.11 5.34 13.89
CA ARG A 413 6.54 5.23 15.30
C ARG A 413 8.00 4.80 15.41
N LEU A 414 8.43 3.82 14.60
CA LEU A 414 9.81 3.32 14.58
C LEU A 414 10.80 4.34 14.01
N TRP A 415 10.46 5.07 12.94
CA TRP A 415 11.39 6.09 12.42
C TRP A 415 11.47 7.33 13.34
N ARG A 416 10.47 7.55 14.20
CA ARG A 416 10.45 8.68 15.15
C ARG A 416 11.28 8.34 16.37
N GLY A 417 10.98 7.23 17.03
CA GLY A 417 11.55 6.87 18.33
C GLY A 417 12.59 5.76 18.31
N GLY A 418 12.81 5.11 17.17
CA GLY A 418 13.62 3.91 17.04
C GLY A 418 12.90 2.64 17.49
N ALA A 419 13.54 1.49 17.30
CA ALA A 419 13.10 0.22 17.88
C ALA A 419 13.80 -0.03 19.23
N PRO A 420 13.15 -0.66 20.21
CA PRO A 420 13.82 -1.08 21.44
C PRO A 420 15.01 -2.01 21.17
N ALA A 421 16.10 -1.86 21.93
CA ALA A 421 17.36 -2.56 21.71
C ALA A 421 17.24 -4.11 21.74
N GLN A 422 16.20 -4.66 22.37
CA GLN A 422 15.92 -6.10 22.41
C GLN A 422 15.39 -6.63 21.07
N ALA A 423 14.72 -5.80 20.25
CA ALA A 423 14.24 -6.17 18.92
C ALA A 423 15.38 -6.22 17.87
N ALA A 424 16.54 -5.66 18.19
CA ALA A 424 17.70 -5.50 17.30
C ALA A 424 18.67 -6.71 17.23
N ALA A 425 18.50 -7.71 18.12
CA ALA A 425 19.50 -8.77 18.33
C ALA A 425 19.17 -10.13 17.69
N ALA A 426 18.08 -10.24 16.93
CA ALA A 426 17.60 -11.53 16.44
C ALA A 426 18.25 -11.96 15.11
N ASP A 427 18.59 -13.24 15.02
CA ASP A 427 18.71 -13.93 13.74
C ASP A 427 17.40 -13.74 12.98
N THR A 428 17.51 -13.27 11.75
CA THR A 428 16.37 -12.77 10.99
C THR A 428 15.67 -13.89 10.22
N ASP A 429 16.29 -15.06 10.15
CA ASP A 429 15.70 -16.29 9.60
C ASP A 429 14.99 -17.07 10.72
N CYS A 430 13.81 -16.58 11.11
CA CYS A 430 12.98 -17.28 12.07
C CYS A 430 12.03 -18.24 11.34
N ALA A 431 11.66 -19.35 12.00
CA ALA A 431 10.51 -20.13 11.55
C ALA A 431 9.27 -19.22 11.45
N ARG A 432 8.40 -19.46 10.45
CA ARG A 432 7.19 -18.65 10.16
C ARG A 432 6.41 -18.20 11.41
N ASN A 433 6.26 -19.11 12.36
CA ASN A 433 5.43 -18.95 13.56
C ASN A 433 6.21 -18.48 14.81
N ALA A 434 7.53 -18.25 14.70
CA ALA A 434 8.35 -17.86 15.84
C ALA A 434 8.27 -16.34 16.07
N ILE A 435 7.44 -15.94 17.03
CA ILE A 435 7.23 -14.54 17.41
C ILE A 435 8.17 -14.17 18.57
N ASP A 436 8.94 -13.10 18.41
CA ASP A 436 9.74 -12.52 19.49
C ASP A 436 8.83 -11.84 20.54
N PRO A 437 8.89 -12.20 21.83
CA PRO A 437 7.99 -11.64 22.84
C PRO A 437 8.10 -10.12 23.04
N ALA A 438 9.30 -9.55 22.87
CA ALA A 438 9.47 -8.10 23.00
C ALA A 438 8.83 -7.38 21.81
N CYS A 439 9.02 -7.91 20.60
CA CYS A 439 8.36 -7.40 19.40
C CYS A 439 6.84 -7.55 19.46
N GLN A 440 6.33 -8.65 20.02
CA GLN A 440 4.89 -8.84 20.23
C GLN A 440 4.34 -7.81 21.21
N SER A 441 5.02 -7.55 22.32
CA SER A 441 4.56 -6.54 23.28
C SER A 441 4.48 -5.13 22.66
N ILE A 442 5.39 -4.79 21.75
CA ILE A 442 5.36 -3.53 21.01
C ILE A 442 4.19 -3.53 20.01
N ALA A 443 3.98 -4.63 19.29
CA ALA A 443 2.86 -4.81 18.37
C ALA A 443 1.49 -4.69 19.08
N ASP A 444 1.35 -5.32 20.25
CA ASP A 444 0.13 -5.26 21.06
C ASP A 444 -0.16 -3.84 21.51
N GLN A 445 0.85 -3.13 22.03
CA GLN A 445 0.71 -1.74 22.43
C GLN A 445 0.36 -0.85 21.25
N GLN A 446 1.06 -0.99 20.11
CA GLN A 446 0.77 -0.25 18.90
C GLN A 446 -0.68 -0.46 18.44
N THR A 447 -1.14 -1.71 18.47
CA THR A 447 -2.50 -2.05 18.02
C THR A 447 -3.54 -1.46 18.96
N TRP A 448 -3.29 -1.50 20.28
CA TRP A 448 -4.16 -0.86 21.25
C TRP A 448 -4.18 0.66 21.08
N ASP A 449 -3.02 1.32 20.94
CA ASP A 449 -2.90 2.76 20.74
C ASP A 449 -3.66 3.21 19.49
N PHE A 450 -3.46 2.50 18.37
CA PHE A 450 -4.14 2.76 17.10
C PHE A 450 -5.66 2.58 17.24
N ALA A 451 -6.09 1.49 17.88
CA ALA A 451 -7.50 1.21 18.10
C ALA A 451 -8.18 2.28 18.99
N ALA A 452 -7.57 2.61 20.13
CA ALA A 452 -8.07 3.62 21.05
C ALA A 452 -8.14 5.00 20.40
N THR A 453 -7.14 5.37 19.60
CA THR A 453 -7.05 6.67 18.93
C THR A 453 -8.16 6.87 17.89
N TYR A 454 -8.41 5.87 17.03
CA TYR A 454 -9.28 6.05 15.86
C TYR A 454 -10.70 5.51 16.06
N TYR A 455 -10.86 4.47 16.86
CA TYR A 455 -12.15 3.82 17.13
C TYR A 455 -12.72 4.21 18.50
N GLY A 456 -11.89 4.75 19.40
CA GLY A 456 -12.29 5.14 20.75
C GLY A 456 -11.93 4.09 21.80
N GLU A 457 -11.64 4.56 23.01
CA GLU A 457 -11.13 3.74 24.12
C GLU A 457 -12.09 2.60 24.52
N SER A 458 -13.40 2.82 24.43
CA SER A 458 -14.42 1.80 24.73
C SER A 458 -14.39 0.61 23.77
N ASP A 459 -14.00 0.84 22.51
CA ASP A 459 -14.01 -0.15 21.44
C ASP A 459 -12.61 -0.72 21.16
N ALA A 460 -11.57 -0.14 21.76
CA ALA A 460 -10.16 -0.43 21.48
C ALA A 460 -9.81 -1.92 21.63
N CYS A 461 -10.29 -2.57 22.69
CA CYS A 461 -10.03 -3.98 22.95
C CYS A 461 -10.61 -4.89 21.85
N MET A 462 -11.84 -4.61 21.41
CA MET A 462 -12.52 -5.37 20.36
C MET A 462 -11.82 -5.20 19.01
N VAL A 463 -11.47 -3.96 18.67
CA VAL A 463 -10.78 -3.64 17.42
C VAL A 463 -9.37 -4.23 17.41
N ALA A 464 -8.60 -4.10 18.50
CA ALA A 464 -7.27 -4.69 18.59
C ALA A 464 -7.30 -6.22 18.44
N GLY A 465 -8.29 -6.87 19.08
CA GLY A 465 -8.52 -8.30 18.92
C GLY A 465 -8.89 -8.73 17.49
N ALA A 466 -9.48 -7.84 16.69
CA ALA A 466 -9.80 -8.08 15.29
C ALA A 466 -8.59 -7.88 14.36
N TYR A 467 -7.72 -6.89 14.64
CA TYR A 467 -6.43 -6.76 13.94
C TYR A 467 -5.54 -7.99 14.18
N GLN A 468 -5.40 -8.45 15.42
CA GLN A 468 -4.64 -9.66 15.71
C GLN A 468 -5.21 -10.88 14.97
N ALA A 469 -6.53 -11.04 15.00
CA ALA A 469 -7.19 -12.13 14.30
C ALA A 469 -7.05 -12.07 12.77
N TYR A 470 -6.93 -10.87 12.20
CA TYR A 470 -6.64 -10.67 10.78
C TYR A 470 -5.25 -11.19 10.42
N PHE A 471 -4.22 -10.84 11.20
CA PHE A 471 -2.85 -11.33 10.97
C PHE A 471 -2.74 -12.85 11.20
N ASP A 472 -3.48 -13.40 12.17
CA ASP A 472 -3.52 -14.85 12.43
C ASP A 472 -4.25 -15.64 11.32
N ALA A 473 -5.14 -14.97 10.58
CA ALA A 473 -5.88 -15.56 9.47
C ALA A 473 -5.08 -15.62 8.16
N ALA A 474 -3.92 -14.95 8.08
CA ALA A 474 -3.07 -14.90 6.90
C ALA A 474 -2.75 -16.31 6.35
N VAL A 475 -2.89 -16.49 5.04
CA VAL A 475 -2.70 -17.79 4.38
C VAL A 475 -1.27 -17.88 3.85
N PRO A 476 -0.45 -18.83 4.30
CA PRO A 476 0.90 -18.97 3.77
C PRO A 476 0.88 -19.60 2.36
N PHE A 477 1.70 -19.08 1.45
CA PHE A 477 2.02 -19.74 0.17
C PHE A 477 3.42 -20.37 0.15
N GLY A 478 4.33 -19.91 1.01
CA GLY A 478 5.72 -20.36 1.08
C GLY A 478 6.19 -20.58 2.51
N GLU A 479 7.43 -21.05 2.72
CA GLU A 479 7.96 -21.50 4.02
C GLU A 479 8.32 -20.35 4.97
N HIS A 480 8.67 -19.19 4.44
CA HIS A 480 9.16 -18.06 5.23
C HIS A 480 8.02 -17.27 5.91
N TRP A 481 8.36 -16.48 6.93
CA TRP A 481 7.39 -15.67 7.68
C TRP A 481 6.71 -14.59 6.84
N ASP A 482 7.39 -14.13 5.78
CA ASP A 482 6.93 -13.09 4.88
C ASP A 482 6.04 -13.62 3.74
N GLU A 483 6.00 -14.93 3.52
CA GLU A 483 5.36 -15.57 2.36
C GLU A 483 3.87 -15.89 2.60
N HIS A 484 3.09 -14.85 2.90
CA HIS A 484 1.63 -14.93 3.01
C HIS A 484 0.95 -14.38 1.76
N ALA A 485 -0.07 -15.12 1.29
CA ALA A 485 -0.92 -14.78 0.17
C ALA A 485 -1.85 -13.64 0.57
N ALA A 486 -1.63 -12.48 -0.02
CA ALA A 486 -2.58 -11.38 0.02
C ALA A 486 -3.58 -11.48 -1.16
N GLU A 487 -4.40 -10.46 -1.37
CA GLU A 487 -5.50 -10.53 -2.32
C GLU A 487 -5.07 -10.69 -3.79
N GLN A 488 -3.85 -10.28 -4.16
CA GLN A 488 -3.33 -10.52 -5.52
C GLN A 488 -3.20 -12.02 -5.81
N TYR A 489 -2.85 -12.85 -4.82
CA TYR A 489 -2.77 -14.31 -4.98
C TYR A 489 -4.11 -14.90 -5.41
N PHE A 490 -5.18 -14.49 -4.73
CA PHE A 490 -6.54 -14.97 -4.94
C PHE A 490 -7.26 -14.29 -6.13
N ASN A 491 -6.54 -13.46 -6.90
CA ASN A 491 -7.07 -12.83 -8.12
C ASN A 491 -6.19 -13.16 -9.33
N HIS A 492 -4.87 -12.94 -9.27
CA HIS A 492 -3.93 -13.31 -10.33
C HIS A 492 -3.80 -14.82 -10.48
N GLY A 493 -3.69 -15.58 -9.39
CA GLY A 493 -3.62 -17.04 -9.41
C GLY A 493 -4.72 -17.71 -10.26
N PRO A 494 -6.02 -17.46 -10.00
CA PRO A 494 -7.09 -18.01 -10.82
C PRO A 494 -7.08 -17.48 -12.27
N ARG A 495 -6.68 -16.23 -12.52
CA ARG A 495 -6.55 -15.69 -13.90
C ARG A 495 -5.52 -16.47 -14.70
N GLU A 496 -4.36 -16.76 -14.11
CA GLU A 496 -3.29 -17.54 -14.74
C GLU A 496 -3.71 -18.99 -15.01
N LEU A 497 -4.39 -19.63 -14.05
CA LEU A 497 -4.91 -20.99 -14.21
C LEU A 497 -5.97 -21.08 -15.33
N ILE A 498 -6.92 -20.14 -15.38
CA ILE A 498 -7.94 -20.07 -16.42
C ILE A 498 -7.28 -19.90 -17.79
N THR A 499 -6.34 -18.97 -17.90
CA THR A 499 -5.63 -18.67 -19.14
C THR A 499 -4.85 -19.89 -19.63
N GLN A 500 -4.10 -20.56 -18.75
CA GLN A 500 -3.39 -21.78 -19.10
C GLN A 500 -4.35 -22.89 -19.54
N PHE A 501 -5.45 -23.11 -18.83
CA PHE A 501 -6.43 -24.15 -19.16
C PHE A 501 -7.05 -23.95 -20.55
N MET A 502 -7.40 -22.70 -20.89
CA MET A 502 -7.97 -22.35 -22.20
C MET A 502 -6.91 -22.41 -23.32
N ARG A 503 -5.66 -22.05 -23.02
CA ARG A 503 -4.54 -22.07 -23.97
C ARG A 503 -4.07 -23.49 -24.28
N ASP A 504 -3.75 -24.26 -23.24
CA ASP A 504 -3.30 -25.64 -23.32
C ASP A 504 -3.43 -26.35 -21.95
N ARG A 505 -4.57 -26.99 -21.72
CA ARG A 505 -4.83 -27.80 -20.51
C ARG A 505 -3.94 -29.04 -20.32
N THR A 506 -3.08 -29.36 -21.30
CA THR A 506 -2.13 -30.49 -21.19
C THR A 506 -0.75 -30.07 -20.69
N ALA A 507 -0.47 -28.77 -20.69
CA ALA A 507 0.79 -28.18 -20.23
C ALA A 507 0.64 -27.48 -18.86
N PRO A 508 1.71 -27.39 -18.07
CA PRO A 508 1.71 -26.61 -16.83
C PRO A 508 1.59 -25.11 -17.09
N CYS A 509 1.09 -24.37 -16.10
CA CYS A 509 1.11 -22.91 -16.07
C CYS A 509 2.51 -22.45 -15.65
N SER A 510 3.29 -21.94 -16.61
CA SER A 510 4.65 -21.42 -16.39
C SER A 510 4.69 -20.26 -15.39
N ASP A 511 3.64 -19.43 -15.40
CA ASP A 511 3.56 -18.20 -14.62
C ASP A 511 3.24 -18.46 -13.14
N LEU A 512 2.92 -19.71 -12.77
CA LEU A 512 2.67 -20.14 -11.39
C LEU A 512 3.76 -21.03 -10.80
N ILE A 513 4.83 -21.32 -11.54
CA ILE A 513 5.93 -22.18 -11.05
C ILE A 513 6.52 -21.63 -9.74
N TRP A 514 6.57 -20.31 -9.57
CA TRP A 514 7.03 -19.66 -8.35
C TRP A 514 6.25 -20.07 -7.09
N ALA A 515 4.95 -20.38 -7.22
CA ALA A 515 4.08 -20.77 -6.11
C ALA A 515 3.94 -22.28 -5.98
N THR A 516 3.88 -22.99 -7.11
CA THR A 516 3.52 -24.41 -7.14
C THR A 516 4.70 -25.35 -7.36
N GLY A 517 5.84 -24.81 -7.79
CA GLY A 517 6.89 -25.57 -8.47
C GLY A 517 6.47 -26.01 -9.88
N GLU A 518 7.40 -26.63 -10.59
CA GLU A 518 7.18 -27.19 -11.92
C GLU A 518 6.42 -28.52 -11.80
N ARG A 519 5.09 -28.48 -11.97
CA ARG A 519 4.17 -29.61 -11.80
C ARG A 519 3.09 -29.60 -12.87
N PRO A 520 2.47 -30.76 -13.20
CA PRO A 520 1.32 -30.80 -14.10
C PRO A 520 0.18 -29.86 -13.65
N LEU A 521 -0.58 -29.32 -14.61
CA LEU A 521 -1.62 -28.32 -14.35
C LEU A 521 -2.62 -28.74 -13.26
N ILE A 522 -3.03 -30.01 -13.22
CA ILE A 522 -3.95 -30.53 -12.18
C ILE A 522 -3.37 -30.42 -10.77
N GLU A 523 -2.06 -30.62 -10.60
CA GLU A 523 -1.40 -30.44 -9.31
C GLU A 523 -1.26 -28.97 -8.94
N GLN A 524 -0.98 -28.11 -9.92
CA GLN A 524 -0.93 -26.65 -9.69
C GLN A 524 -2.30 -26.11 -9.25
N ILE A 525 -3.38 -26.56 -9.89
CA ILE A 525 -4.76 -26.28 -9.47
C ILE A 525 -4.96 -26.72 -8.02
N GLY A 526 -4.53 -27.94 -7.66
CA GLY A 526 -4.67 -28.45 -6.29
C GLY A 526 -3.90 -27.65 -5.23
N ILE A 527 -2.73 -27.09 -5.57
CA ILE A 527 -1.94 -26.26 -4.64
C ILE A 527 -2.62 -24.90 -4.41
N VAL A 528 -3.04 -24.23 -5.49
CA VAL A 528 -3.78 -22.96 -5.40
C VAL A 528 -5.09 -23.16 -4.64
N ASP A 529 -5.81 -24.24 -4.93
CA ASP A 529 -7.07 -24.59 -4.28
C ASP A 529 -6.90 -24.85 -2.79
N LYS A 530 -5.84 -25.53 -2.37
CA LYS A 530 -5.54 -25.75 -0.95
C LYS A 530 -5.37 -24.43 -0.18
N ALA A 531 -4.68 -23.46 -0.77
CA ALA A 531 -4.55 -22.12 -0.18
C ALA A 531 -5.91 -21.41 -0.14
N ALA A 532 -6.68 -21.49 -1.22
CA ALA A 532 -8.02 -20.89 -1.32
C ALA A 532 -9.01 -21.47 -0.30
N VAL A 533 -9.05 -22.79 -0.12
CA VAL A 533 -9.89 -23.46 0.90
C VAL A 533 -9.49 -23.03 2.30
N SER A 534 -8.17 -23.01 2.60
CA SER A 534 -7.71 -22.56 3.92
C SER A 534 -8.09 -21.11 4.20
N GLY A 535 -7.91 -20.23 3.21
CA GLY A 535 -8.32 -18.83 3.31
C GLY A 535 -9.83 -18.68 3.48
N MET A 536 -10.62 -19.38 2.67
CA MET A 536 -12.07 -19.36 2.74
C MET A 536 -12.57 -19.71 4.15
N GLU A 537 -12.06 -20.78 4.76
CA GLU A 537 -12.45 -21.20 6.11
C GLU A 537 -12.05 -20.18 7.19
N ARG A 538 -10.81 -19.69 7.12
CA ARG A 538 -10.26 -18.72 8.08
C ARG A 538 -11.01 -17.40 8.02
N TYR A 539 -11.19 -16.84 6.82
CA TYR A 539 -11.81 -15.53 6.63
C TYR A 539 -13.34 -15.57 6.72
N ASP A 540 -14.01 -16.69 6.44
CA ASP A 540 -15.45 -16.84 6.74
C ASP A 540 -15.70 -16.88 8.25
N THR A 541 -14.87 -17.61 8.99
CA THR A 541 -14.92 -17.64 10.46
C THR A 541 -14.65 -16.26 11.04
N LEU A 542 -13.61 -15.58 10.55
CA LEU A 542 -13.28 -14.22 10.97
C LEU A 542 -14.38 -13.22 10.58
N GLY A 543 -14.98 -13.36 9.41
CA GLY A 543 -16.09 -12.51 8.96
C GLY A 543 -17.29 -12.58 9.89
N LYS A 544 -17.70 -13.80 10.27
CA LYS A 544 -18.77 -14.02 11.26
C LYS A 544 -18.44 -13.41 12.62
N ARG A 545 -17.19 -13.57 13.08
CA ARG A 545 -16.70 -12.96 14.31
C ARG A 545 -16.74 -11.43 14.22
N ASN A 546 -16.32 -10.85 13.10
CA ASN A 546 -16.29 -9.40 12.90
C ASN A 546 -17.69 -8.80 12.91
N ILE A 547 -18.68 -9.46 12.31
CA ILE A 547 -20.09 -9.04 12.39
C ILE A 547 -20.55 -8.96 13.86
N ALA A 548 -20.35 -10.04 14.63
CA ALA A 548 -20.74 -10.06 16.04
C ALA A 548 -19.95 -9.05 16.89
N THR A 549 -18.71 -8.75 16.50
CA THR A 549 -17.85 -7.77 17.18
C THR A 549 -18.35 -6.35 16.92
N ALA A 550 -18.76 -6.05 15.68
CA ALA A 550 -19.30 -4.75 15.30
C ALA A 550 -20.63 -4.42 15.99
N ASP A 551 -21.47 -5.43 16.28
CA ASP A 551 -22.75 -5.25 17.01
C ASP A 551 -22.57 -4.66 18.42
N GLY A 552 -21.38 -4.82 19.02
CA GLY A 552 -21.06 -4.29 20.35
C GLY A 552 -20.38 -2.92 20.36
N MET A 553 -20.07 -2.35 19.18
CA MET A 553 -19.30 -1.11 19.05
C MET A 553 -20.18 0.14 19.05
N THR A 554 -19.58 1.30 19.29
CA THR A 554 -20.21 2.59 18.97
C THR A 554 -20.46 2.72 17.46
N ASP A 555 -21.46 3.51 17.05
CA ASP A 555 -21.80 3.70 15.62
C ASP A 555 -20.60 4.18 14.78
N HIS A 556 -19.77 5.05 15.35
CA HIS A 556 -18.55 5.55 14.72
C HIS A 556 -17.53 4.42 14.52
N ALA A 557 -17.20 3.69 15.60
CA ALA A 557 -16.26 2.59 15.56
C ALA A 557 -16.73 1.47 14.63
N ALA A 558 -18.00 1.07 14.70
CA ALA A 558 -18.59 0.03 13.86
C ALA A 558 -18.47 0.38 12.37
N ARG A 559 -18.77 1.63 11.98
CA ARG A 559 -18.64 2.10 10.59
C ARG A 559 -17.19 2.08 10.14
N LEU A 560 -16.27 2.68 10.92
CA LEU A 560 -14.85 2.69 10.58
C LEU A 560 -14.28 1.28 10.49
N PHE A 561 -14.71 0.37 11.37
CA PHE A 561 -14.33 -1.04 11.37
C PHE A 561 -14.77 -1.74 10.09
N ASP A 562 -16.02 -1.52 9.69
CA ASP A 562 -16.59 -1.97 8.43
C ASP A 562 -15.91 -1.38 7.19
N ASP A 563 -15.36 -0.17 7.28
CA ASP A 563 -14.65 0.53 6.21
C ASP A 563 -13.14 0.21 6.15
N SER A 564 -12.65 -0.61 7.08
CA SER A 564 -11.23 -0.93 7.25
C SER A 564 -11.00 -2.44 7.43
N ILE A 565 -10.61 -2.89 8.62
CA ILE A 565 -10.15 -4.25 8.85
C ILE A 565 -11.23 -5.31 8.57
N ALA A 566 -12.51 -5.01 8.81
CA ALA A 566 -13.59 -5.94 8.47
C ALA A 566 -13.87 -6.00 6.97
N LEU A 567 -13.67 -4.89 6.23
CA LEU A 567 -13.72 -4.91 4.76
C LEU A 567 -12.64 -5.83 4.20
N HIS A 568 -11.40 -5.76 4.73
CA HIS A 568 -10.31 -6.61 4.24
C HIS A 568 -10.65 -8.10 4.41
N THR A 569 -11.16 -8.49 5.58
CA THR A 569 -11.64 -9.86 5.82
C THR A 569 -12.71 -10.29 4.81
N ARG A 570 -13.66 -9.40 4.47
CA ARG A 570 -14.72 -9.69 3.49
C ARG A 570 -14.16 -9.85 2.07
N ILE A 571 -13.20 -9.02 1.68
CA ILE A 571 -12.51 -9.15 0.38
C ILE A 571 -11.84 -10.53 0.31
N TYR A 572 -11.05 -10.90 1.32
CA TYR A 572 -10.40 -12.21 1.36
C TYR A 572 -11.39 -13.37 1.33
N ALA A 573 -12.45 -13.32 2.14
CA ALA A 573 -13.46 -14.39 2.19
C ALA A 573 -14.07 -14.65 0.80
N HIS A 574 -14.45 -13.58 0.08
CA HIS A 574 -15.02 -13.70 -1.26
C HIS A 574 -13.98 -14.12 -2.31
N CYS A 575 -12.78 -13.52 -2.33
CA CYS A 575 -11.73 -13.87 -3.30
C CYS A 575 -11.20 -15.29 -3.12
N CYS A 576 -11.02 -15.77 -1.88
CA CYS A 576 -10.63 -17.14 -1.59
C CYS A 576 -11.71 -18.13 -2.07
N LYS A 577 -12.97 -17.85 -1.75
CA LYS A 577 -14.09 -18.69 -2.19
C LYS A 577 -14.22 -18.71 -3.72
N ALA A 578 -14.07 -17.56 -4.38
CA ALA A 578 -14.07 -17.46 -5.83
C ALA A 578 -12.93 -18.29 -6.44
N THR A 579 -11.72 -18.20 -5.89
CA THR A 579 -10.56 -19.00 -6.33
C THR A 579 -10.80 -20.49 -6.21
N HIS A 580 -11.35 -20.95 -5.08
CA HIS A 580 -11.73 -22.35 -4.88
C HIS A 580 -12.74 -22.82 -5.93
N LEU A 581 -13.78 -22.03 -6.20
CA LEU A 581 -14.79 -22.33 -7.22
C LEU A 581 -14.22 -22.33 -8.64
N VAL A 582 -13.23 -21.48 -8.94
CA VAL A 582 -12.46 -21.58 -10.20
C VAL A 582 -11.73 -22.92 -10.26
N CYS A 583 -11.05 -23.32 -9.17
CA CYS A 583 -10.32 -24.59 -9.15
C CYS A 583 -11.24 -25.81 -9.35
N GLU A 584 -12.43 -25.80 -8.74
CA GLU A 584 -13.48 -26.82 -9.00
C GLU A 584 -13.91 -26.80 -10.48
N ALA A 585 -14.19 -25.63 -11.05
CA ALA A 585 -14.57 -25.49 -12.45
C ALA A 585 -13.51 -26.06 -13.41
N LEU A 586 -12.23 -25.81 -13.13
CA LEU A 586 -11.11 -26.33 -13.92
C LEU A 586 -10.97 -27.84 -13.75
N ARG A 587 -11.17 -28.40 -12.55
CA ARG A 587 -11.15 -29.85 -12.31
C ARG A 587 -12.26 -30.57 -13.08
N ASP A 588 -13.47 -30.06 -13.02
CA ASP A 588 -14.60 -30.59 -13.80
C ASP A 588 -14.34 -30.48 -15.30
N GLY A 589 -13.80 -29.35 -15.74
CA GLY A 589 -13.41 -29.13 -17.14
C GLY A 589 -12.31 -30.09 -17.62
N LEU A 590 -11.37 -30.48 -16.77
CA LEU A 590 -10.37 -31.52 -17.09
C LEU A 590 -11.01 -32.90 -17.24
N GLN A 591 -12.11 -33.16 -16.53
CA GLN A 591 -12.88 -34.41 -16.60
C GLN A 591 -13.95 -34.39 -17.70
N SER A 592 -14.10 -33.27 -18.43
CA SER A 592 -15.15 -33.05 -19.43
C SER A 592 -16.57 -32.99 -18.87
N GLU A 593 -16.73 -32.69 -17.58
CA GLU A 593 -18.01 -32.45 -16.92
C GLU A 593 -18.47 -30.99 -17.15
N TRP A 594 -18.72 -30.65 -18.41
CA TRP A 594 -18.84 -29.26 -18.88
C TRP A 594 -19.95 -28.44 -18.20
N GLN A 595 -21.12 -29.03 -17.93
CA GLN A 595 -22.21 -28.34 -17.24
C GLN A 595 -21.81 -27.99 -15.80
N GLN A 596 -21.20 -28.94 -15.08
CA GLN A 596 -20.74 -28.70 -13.70
C GLN A 596 -19.60 -27.67 -13.66
N ALA A 597 -18.67 -27.75 -14.61
CA ALA A 597 -17.60 -26.78 -14.76
C ALA A 597 -18.16 -25.36 -14.98
N PHE A 598 -19.11 -25.21 -15.91
CA PHE A 598 -19.75 -23.94 -16.22
C PHE A 598 -20.47 -23.34 -15.00
N TRP A 599 -21.14 -24.20 -14.25
CA TRP A 599 -21.80 -23.84 -13.00
C TRP A 599 -20.84 -23.32 -11.93
N HIS A 600 -19.76 -24.05 -11.65
CA HIS A 600 -18.74 -23.60 -10.69
C HIS A 600 -18.09 -22.29 -11.13
N ALA A 601 -17.85 -22.10 -12.43
CA ALA A 601 -17.37 -20.82 -12.98
C ALA A 601 -18.38 -19.68 -12.74
N GLY A 602 -19.68 -19.90 -12.97
CA GLY A 602 -20.72 -18.92 -12.68
C GLY A 602 -20.79 -18.53 -11.19
N LEU A 603 -20.64 -19.51 -10.28
CA LEU A 603 -20.54 -19.25 -8.84
C LEU A 603 -19.29 -18.43 -8.50
N ALA A 604 -18.13 -18.79 -9.06
CA ALA A 604 -16.88 -18.05 -8.85
C ALA A 604 -17.01 -16.58 -9.28
N ARG A 605 -17.60 -16.33 -10.45
CA ARG A 605 -17.85 -14.98 -10.96
C ARG A 605 -18.70 -14.16 -9.99
N ARG A 606 -19.78 -14.73 -9.46
CA ARG A 606 -20.63 -14.06 -8.47
C ARG A 606 -19.87 -13.72 -7.18
N GLU A 607 -18.94 -14.56 -6.73
CA GLU A 607 -18.12 -14.27 -5.55
C GLU A 607 -17.11 -13.13 -5.80
N PHE A 608 -16.44 -13.08 -6.95
CA PHE A 608 -15.62 -11.89 -7.30
C PHE A 608 -16.46 -10.60 -7.38
N GLN A 609 -17.66 -10.68 -7.97
CA GLN A 609 -18.59 -9.54 -7.99
C GLN A 609 -19.03 -9.10 -6.58
N ARG A 610 -19.19 -10.05 -5.64
CA ARG A 610 -19.48 -9.75 -4.23
C ARG A 610 -18.31 -9.08 -3.53
N ALA A 611 -17.07 -9.50 -3.80
CA ALA A 611 -15.87 -8.85 -3.28
C ALA A 611 -15.78 -7.38 -3.75
N ARG A 612 -15.97 -7.14 -5.06
CA ARG A 612 -16.04 -5.79 -5.62
C ARG A 612 -17.17 -4.96 -5.01
N LYS A 613 -18.37 -5.54 -4.88
CA LYS A 613 -19.51 -4.88 -4.23
C LYS A 613 -19.23 -4.54 -2.77
N ALA A 614 -18.49 -5.39 -2.05
CA ALA A 614 -18.12 -5.12 -0.67
C ALA A 614 -17.31 -3.82 -0.57
N MET A 615 -16.29 -3.63 -1.42
CA MET A 615 -15.51 -2.39 -1.48
C MET A 615 -16.36 -1.17 -1.82
N LEU A 616 -17.09 -1.23 -2.94
CA LEU A 616 -17.91 -0.11 -3.41
C LEU A 616 -19.01 0.27 -2.40
N SER A 617 -19.51 -0.68 -1.61
CA SER A 617 -20.52 -0.42 -0.58
C SER A 617 -19.99 0.34 0.64
N ARG A 618 -18.68 0.57 0.73
CA ARG A 618 -18.02 1.38 1.78
C ARG A 618 -17.65 2.78 1.28
N GLU A 619 -17.96 3.11 0.03
CA GLU A 619 -17.78 4.46 -0.50
C GLU A 619 -18.92 5.38 -0.03
N HIS A 620 -18.64 6.21 0.96
CA HIS A 620 -19.60 7.16 1.51
C HIS A 620 -18.92 8.47 1.91
N GLY A 621 -19.70 9.56 1.96
CA GLY A 621 -19.19 10.89 2.27
C GLY A 621 -18.01 11.26 1.35
N ARG A 622 -16.86 11.57 1.95
CA ARG A 622 -15.63 11.92 1.22
C ARG A 622 -15.02 10.76 0.44
N TRP A 623 -15.35 9.51 0.78
CA TRP A 623 -14.80 8.29 0.16
C TRP A 623 -15.51 7.89 -1.13
N HIS A 624 -16.46 8.69 -1.62
CA HIS A 624 -17.14 8.40 -2.88
C HIS A 624 -16.14 8.33 -4.05
N GLY A 625 -16.14 7.23 -4.80
CA GLY A 625 -15.25 7.02 -5.94
C GLY A 625 -13.82 6.57 -5.59
N PHE A 626 -13.49 6.34 -4.32
CA PHE A 626 -12.13 5.95 -3.90
C PHE A 626 -11.66 4.60 -4.51
N TYR A 627 -12.57 3.62 -4.65
CA TYR A 627 -12.28 2.31 -5.26
C TYR A 627 -12.69 2.24 -6.74
N ALA A 628 -13.08 3.36 -7.36
CA ALA A 628 -13.57 3.37 -8.74
C ALA A 628 -12.52 2.88 -9.75
N ASN A 629 -11.24 3.23 -9.51
CA ASN A 629 -10.10 2.85 -10.32
C ASN A 629 -9.24 1.76 -9.64
N GLU A 630 -9.87 0.84 -8.90
CA GLU A 630 -9.23 -0.40 -8.45
C GLU A 630 -8.88 -1.28 -9.66
N CYS A 631 -7.68 -1.08 -10.23
CA CYS A 631 -7.24 -1.67 -11.50
C CYS A 631 -5.90 -2.41 -11.41
N LEU A 632 -5.31 -2.53 -10.22
CA LEU A 632 -4.08 -3.30 -10.01
C LEU A 632 -4.38 -4.73 -9.56
N THR A 633 -5.04 -4.92 -8.42
CA THR A 633 -5.59 -6.24 -8.08
C THR A 633 -6.65 -6.64 -9.10
N ASP A 634 -7.47 -5.67 -9.49
CA ASP A 634 -8.54 -5.70 -10.48
C ASP A 634 -9.51 -6.87 -10.27
N VAL A 635 -10.28 -6.78 -9.18
CA VAL A 635 -11.29 -7.77 -8.82
C VAL A 635 -12.38 -7.86 -9.92
N ALA A 636 -12.64 -6.77 -10.65
CA ALA A 636 -13.54 -6.81 -11.80
C ALA A 636 -12.97 -7.65 -12.95
N GLN A 637 -11.69 -7.52 -13.26
CA GLN A 637 -11.04 -8.32 -14.27
C GLN A 637 -11.07 -9.81 -13.90
N SER A 638 -10.87 -10.18 -12.63
CA SER A 638 -11.05 -11.57 -12.20
C SER A 638 -12.44 -12.10 -12.57
N ALA A 639 -13.51 -11.34 -12.29
CA ALA A 639 -14.88 -11.71 -12.69
C ALA A 639 -15.05 -11.78 -14.21
N TRP A 640 -14.42 -10.88 -14.96
CA TRP A 640 -14.45 -10.83 -16.43
C TRP A 640 -13.71 -12.02 -17.07
N VAL A 641 -12.54 -12.40 -16.56
CA VAL A 641 -11.80 -13.60 -17.01
C VAL A 641 -12.63 -14.86 -16.77
N VAL A 642 -13.33 -14.94 -15.63
CA VAL A 642 -14.26 -16.06 -15.36
C VAL A 642 -15.44 -16.07 -16.34
N SER A 643 -15.96 -14.92 -16.80
CA SER A 643 -16.93 -14.90 -17.91
C SER A 643 -16.37 -15.53 -19.18
N GLY A 644 -15.09 -15.29 -19.50
CA GLY A 644 -14.41 -15.96 -20.61
C GLY A 644 -14.33 -17.49 -20.42
N LEU A 645 -14.05 -17.95 -19.20
CA LEU A 645 -14.09 -19.37 -18.86
C LEU A 645 -15.49 -19.97 -19.06
N MET A 646 -16.55 -19.31 -18.60
CA MET A 646 -17.93 -19.76 -18.79
C MET A 646 -18.25 -19.97 -20.28
N ALA A 647 -17.97 -18.97 -21.12
CA ALA A 647 -18.19 -19.05 -22.56
C ALA A 647 -17.40 -20.21 -23.21
N PHE A 648 -16.15 -20.41 -22.80
CA PHE A 648 -15.32 -21.52 -23.24
C PHE A 648 -15.94 -22.88 -22.87
N LEU A 649 -16.32 -23.07 -21.61
CA LEU A 649 -16.89 -24.33 -21.11
C LEU A 649 -18.21 -24.67 -21.82
N ARG A 650 -19.07 -23.68 -22.04
CA ARG A 650 -20.30 -23.86 -22.82
C ARG A 650 -20.01 -24.22 -24.27
N THR A 651 -19.00 -23.60 -24.89
CA THR A 651 -18.57 -23.95 -26.25
C THR A 651 -18.12 -25.40 -26.35
N MET A 652 -17.39 -25.89 -25.34
CA MET A 652 -16.91 -27.27 -25.30
C MET A 652 -18.02 -28.31 -25.08
N GLY A 653 -19.06 -27.96 -24.32
CA GLY A 653 -20.09 -28.94 -23.92
C GLY A 653 -21.49 -28.78 -24.53
N ASP A 654 -21.83 -27.63 -25.12
CA ASP A 654 -23.11 -27.33 -25.78
C ASP A 654 -22.94 -26.89 -27.25
N GLY A 655 -21.70 -26.60 -27.66
CA GLY A 655 -21.37 -26.23 -29.03
C GLY A 655 -21.51 -27.38 -30.03
N PRO A 656 -21.68 -27.08 -31.34
CA PRO A 656 -21.73 -25.75 -31.94
C PRO A 656 -23.15 -25.16 -32.00
N HIS A 657 -24.17 -25.87 -31.49
CA HIS A 657 -25.58 -25.47 -31.70
C HIS A 657 -26.24 -24.83 -30.47
N PHE A 658 -25.67 -24.99 -29.28
CA PHE A 658 -25.99 -24.24 -28.05
C PHE A 658 -27.45 -24.37 -27.56
N TYR A 659 -28.13 -25.46 -27.92
CA TYR A 659 -29.54 -25.65 -27.57
C TYR A 659 -29.74 -26.66 -26.44
N GLN A 660 -28.81 -27.60 -26.23
CA GLN A 660 -29.07 -28.76 -25.40
C GLN A 660 -29.16 -28.34 -23.93
N TRP A 661 -28.25 -27.47 -23.47
CA TRP A 661 -28.27 -27.03 -22.07
C TRP A 661 -29.50 -26.20 -21.76
N GLN A 662 -29.93 -25.30 -22.65
CA GLN A 662 -31.17 -24.53 -22.47
C GLN A 662 -32.38 -25.46 -22.27
N ARG A 663 -32.45 -26.56 -23.03
CA ARG A 663 -33.50 -27.57 -22.86
C ARG A 663 -33.34 -28.34 -21.54
N ASP A 664 -32.10 -28.66 -21.18
CA ASP A 664 -31.81 -29.36 -19.93
C ASP A 664 -32.21 -28.53 -18.71
N PHE A 665 -32.22 -27.19 -18.77
CA PHE A 665 -32.48 -26.34 -17.60
C PHE A 665 -33.82 -25.62 -17.61
N ILE A 666 -34.37 -25.27 -18.78
CA ILE A 666 -35.62 -24.49 -18.87
C ILE A 666 -36.83 -25.33 -19.27
N TYR A 667 -36.66 -26.35 -20.11
CA TYR A 667 -37.82 -27.02 -20.70
C TYR A 667 -38.44 -27.99 -19.69
N SER A 668 -39.76 -28.21 -19.83
CA SER A 668 -40.47 -29.22 -19.07
C SER A 668 -39.85 -30.61 -19.30
N ARG A 669 -40.00 -31.54 -18.34
CA ARG A 669 -39.44 -32.90 -18.50
C ARG A 669 -39.99 -33.60 -19.74
N GLU A 670 -41.26 -33.31 -20.07
CA GLU A 670 -41.98 -33.82 -21.23
C GLU A 670 -41.40 -33.29 -22.54
N GLU A 671 -41.07 -32.00 -22.60
CA GLU A 671 -40.59 -31.35 -23.82
C GLU A 671 -39.08 -31.46 -24.01
N ALA A 672 -38.29 -31.57 -22.94
CA ALA A 672 -36.82 -31.57 -23.00
C ALA A 672 -36.25 -32.63 -23.96
N LYS A 673 -36.94 -33.78 -24.12
CA LYS A 673 -36.54 -34.89 -25.02
C LYS A 673 -37.12 -34.80 -26.45
N VAL A 674 -37.99 -33.84 -26.74
CA VAL A 674 -38.68 -33.69 -28.04
C VAL A 674 -37.91 -32.76 -28.97
N THR A 675 -37.19 -33.30 -29.96
CA THR A 675 -36.27 -32.54 -30.83
C THR A 675 -36.82 -32.25 -32.23
N THR A 676 -38.14 -32.21 -32.41
CA THR A 676 -38.76 -31.78 -33.69
C THR A 676 -38.45 -30.32 -34.03
N LEU A 677 -38.30 -29.48 -33.00
CA LEU A 677 -37.70 -28.16 -33.04
C LEU A 677 -36.56 -28.12 -32.01
N LEU A 678 -35.38 -27.62 -32.40
CA LEU A 678 -34.23 -27.57 -31.49
C LEU A 678 -34.45 -26.55 -30.38
N ASN A 679 -34.92 -25.35 -30.75
CA ASN A 679 -35.28 -24.27 -29.84
C ASN A 679 -36.70 -23.76 -30.11
N LEU A 680 -37.38 -23.39 -29.03
CA LEU A 680 -38.65 -22.67 -29.03
C LEU A 680 -38.46 -21.15 -28.79
N GLU A 681 -37.27 -20.74 -28.35
CA GLU A 681 -36.90 -19.39 -27.94
C GLU A 681 -35.48 -19.05 -28.41
N ASN A 682 -35.07 -17.78 -28.27
CA ASN A 682 -33.68 -17.39 -28.52
C ASN A 682 -32.73 -18.09 -27.54
N HIS A 683 -31.49 -18.28 -27.99
CA HIS A 683 -30.42 -18.80 -27.14
C HIS A 683 -30.20 -17.89 -25.93
N LEU A 684 -30.15 -18.48 -24.75
CA LEU A 684 -29.76 -17.77 -23.53
C LEU A 684 -28.32 -17.28 -23.62
N THR A 685 -28.06 -16.11 -23.04
CA THR A 685 -26.71 -15.70 -22.63
C THR A 685 -26.15 -16.66 -21.56
N ASP A 686 -24.84 -16.60 -21.32
CA ASP A 686 -24.23 -17.44 -20.27
C ASP A 686 -24.78 -17.10 -18.87
N ASP A 687 -25.10 -15.83 -18.63
CA ASP A 687 -25.68 -15.38 -17.36
C ASP A 687 -27.11 -15.91 -17.19
N GLU A 688 -27.95 -15.82 -18.22
CA GLU A 688 -29.32 -16.36 -18.18
C GLU A 688 -29.34 -17.89 -18.04
N LEU A 689 -28.41 -18.60 -18.70
CA LEU A 689 -28.28 -20.05 -18.57
C LEU A 689 -27.83 -20.44 -17.16
N PHE A 690 -26.85 -19.74 -16.61
CA PHE A 690 -26.41 -19.95 -15.23
C PHE A 690 -27.54 -19.69 -14.22
N ASP A 691 -28.33 -18.63 -14.42
CA ASP A 691 -29.51 -18.33 -13.62
C ASP A 691 -30.57 -19.46 -13.70
N ALA A 692 -30.80 -20.03 -14.88
CA ALA A 692 -31.68 -21.18 -15.04
C ALA A 692 -31.16 -22.44 -14.33
N MET A 693 -29.84 -22.67 -14.36
CA MET A 693 -29.19 -23.75 -13.63
C MET A 693 -29.36 -23.59 -12.11
N LEU A 694 -29.33 -22.36 -11.59
CA LEU A 694 -29.50 -22.08 -10.16
C LEU A 694 -30.85 -22.54 -9.68
N VAL A 695 -31.90 -22.10 -10.36
CA VAL A 695 -33.27 -22.50 -10.03
C VAL A 695 -33.38 -24.02 -10.02
N LYS A 696 -32.95 -24.68 -11.10
CA LYS A 696 -33.15 -26.12 -11.25
C LYS A 696 -32.35 -26.96 -10.24
N TRP A 697 -31.12 -26.59 -9.94
CA TRP A 697 -30.25 -27.36 -9.05
C TRP A 697 -30.47 -27.03 -7.56
N GLU A 698 -30.86 -25.81 -7.21
CA GLU A 698 -31.32 -25.48 -5.84
C GLU A 698 -32.64 -26.18 -5.51
N ASP A 699 -33.59 -26.24 -6.46
CA ASP A 699 -34.86 -26.97 -6.29
C ASP A 699 -34.63 -28.48 -6.14
N ALA A 700 -33.69 -29.06 -6.89
CA ALA A 700 -33.33 -30.48 -6.79
C ALA A 700 -32.67 -30.83 -5.44
N GLY A 701 -31.86 -29.92 -4.87
CA GLY A 701 -31.31 -30.06 -3.53
C GLY A 701 -32.39 -30.01 -2.43
N THR A 702 -33.42 -29.20 -2.65
CA THR A 702 -34.57 -29.07 -1.75
C THR A 702 -35.48 -30.32 -1.81
N GLU A 703 -35.75 -30.86 -3.00
CA GLU A 703 -36.47 -32.14 -3.17
C GLU A 703 -35.74 -33.34 -2.53
N ALA A 704 -34.41 -33.38 -2.58
CA ALA A 704 -33.62 -34.43 -1.93
C ALA A 704 -33.67 -34.35 -0.39
N MET A 705 -33.90 -33.16 0.17
CA MET A 705 -34.12 -32.95 1.61
C MET A 705 -35.49 -33.47 2.05
N TYR A 706 -36.53 -33.30 1.22
CA TYR A 706 -37.88 -33.81 1.49
C TYR A 706 -38.03 -35.32 1.27
N ARG A 707 -37.21 -35.96 0.40
CA ARG A 707 -37.18 -37.43 0.26
C ARG A 707 -36.41 -38.18 1.35
N ARG A 708 -35.75 -37.47 2.28
CA ARG A 708 -35.14 -38.08 3.48
C ARG A 708 -36.07 -38.08 4.70
N VAL A 709 -37.31 -37.61 4.53
CA VAL A 709 -38.38 -37.72 5.53
C VAL A 709 -39.55 -38.47 4.89
N ASP A 710 -39.32 -39.74 4.55
CA ASP A 710 -40.34 -40.78 4.36
C ASP A 710 -39.73 -42.17 4.60
#